data_AF-A0A6P6QRI8-F1
#
_entry.id   AF-A0A6P6QRI8-F1
#
_cell.length_a   1.000
_cell.length_b   1.000
_cell.length_c   1.000
_cell.angle_alpha   90.00
_cell.angle_beta   90.00
_cell.angle_gamma   90.00
#
_symmetry.space_group_name_H-M   'P 1'
#
loop_
_entity.id
_entity.type
_entity.pdbx_description
1 polymer ?
#
loop_
_entity_poly.entity_id
_entity_poly.type
_entity_poly.pdbx_seq_one_letter_code
_entity_poly.pdbx_strand_id
1 'polypeptide(L)'
;MSERTMARQVLLFIWFVSLSSALGQVSYSIPEEMAKGSLVGNIAQDLGLDLKRLKSGKARIYTGDSSEYIELNKERGVLLIKERIDREALCGQTTPCALHFQIILENPMQLYRVTVEVTDINDNAPMFSKSEMTFEINEMSLAGARFILERAVDHDVGGNGLQSYSLEPTDNFVLKFHNLPDGNKAIEMVLQTPLDREKRDHLSLLLTAFDGGEPQMSGSMKIHIKVLDANDNAPVCSQSVYKTSISENSPKGTVLTTVDASDADQGSNSRISFSISSTADKASDIFEIDPDAGVVKLIGSLDYEISKYYQIDVQARDEGGHTDSCKIIVDVVDTNDNNPTINIISKSSQISEDSKSGTVLAILNIQDVDSNESGNVNCHLNENVPFVIQSSPDGFYSLVTDSDLDRERESEYNISVTCADEGVPSLSSSVTLSLQISDVNDNAPVFDKSSYEASVQENNTPGLSIFTVRARDADFNQNARVSYLLEDSSVNGVPVSSLVSVSADSGVIHAVRSFDYEQIKDFQFRVKAQDGGSPPLSSNVSVKIIIRDQNDNAPQVLYPVQSGASVVAEIVPRSADVGYLVTKVVAVDVDSGQNAWLSYKLQKATDRALFEVGLQNGEIRTVRQVTDKDAVKQRLTVVVEDNGQPSRSATVNVNVAVADSFPEVLSEFTDLTHDKDYNDNLTFYLVLALAVVSFLFIVSIIAILSVKCYRWRRERMFYKSGANLPVIPYYPPLYADVGGTGTLQHVYNYEVCRTTDSRKSDLKYGRPCSESIISLDSSGTQTLTHAQRERMKFDNCDDQQKPPSADWRFTQNQRPGPSGAAATPEVAVGTGPWPNPPTEAEQLQALMAAANEVSEATNTLGPGTMGLSTRYSPQFTLQHVPDYRQNVYIPGSTATLTSNQQQPQQALPPPQAAIAAAAAQSEPPKAAQTPASKKKSTKKEKK
;
A
#
# COMPACT_ATOMS: atom_id res chain seq x y z
N MET A 1 128.17 -41.29 -39.61
CA MET A 1 128.52 -40.58 -40.86
C MET A 1 129.11 -39.24 -40.44
N SER A 2 130.42 -39.08 -40.55
CA SER A 2 131.10 -38.22 -41.55
C SER A 2 131.34 -36.81 -40.96
N GLU A 3 132.54 -36.25 -40.84
CA GLU A 3 133.92 -36.71 -41.13
C GLU A 3 134.89 -35.89 -40.23
N ARG A 4 135.96 -36.47 -39.66
CA ARG A 4 137.41 -36.21 -39.98
C ARG A 4 137.93 -34.75 -39.84
N THR A 5 139.16 -34.42 -39.42
CA THR A 5 140.32 -35.15 -38.85
C THR A 5 141.38 -34.16 -38.29
N MET A 6 141.98 -34.50 -37.13
CA MET A 6 143.43 -34.64 -36.87
C MET A 6 144.48 -33.80 -37.64
N ALA A 7 145.31 -33.02 -36.91
CA ALA A 7 146.79 -33.12 -36.87
C ALA A 7 147.35 -32.17 -35.77
N ARG A 8 147.91 -32.65 -34.64
CA ARG A 8 149.34 -33.00 -34.43
C ARG A 8 150.33 -31.86 -34.74
N GLN A 9 150.83 -31.17 -33.71
CA GLN A 9 152.02 -31.50 -32.90
C GLN A 9 153.32 -30.85 -33.44
N VAL A 10 153.81 -29.81 -32.74
CA VAL A 10 155.25 -29.57 -32.53
C VAL A 10 155.45 -29.26 -31.05
N LEU A 11 156.47 -29.89 -30.45
CA LEU A 11 156.82 -29.84 -29.03
C LEU A 11 158.05 -28.94 -28.81
N LEU A 12 158.34 -28.61 -27.54
CA LEU A 12 159.60 -28.06 -26.99
C LEU A 12 159.88 -26.55 -27.13
N PHE A 13 159.67 -25.81 -26.02
CA PHE A 13 160.72 -25.15 -25.19
C PHE A 13 160.00 -24.48 -23.98
N ILE A 14 159.90 -25.13 -22.81
CA ILE A 14 160.83 -25.07 -21.67
C ILE A 14 160.89 -23.68 -20.98
N TRP A 15 160.41 -23.66 -19.71
CA TRP A 15 160.68 -22.69 -18.63
C TRP A 15 160.50 -21.17 -18.87
N PHE A 16 159.50 -20.56 -18.22
CA PHE A 16 159.71 -19.82 -16.95
C PHE A 16 158.37 -19.33 -16.32
N VAL A 17 158.38 -19.16 -14.99
CA VAL A 17 157.35 -18.51 -14.13
C VAL A 17 155.97 -19.17 -14.04
N SER A 18 155.77 -19.92 -12.95
CA SER A 18 154.47 -20.14 -12.32
C SER A 18 154.00 -18.86 -11.60
N LEU A 19 152.94 -18.21 -12.09
CA LEU A 19 152.25 -17.09 -11.43
C LEU A 19 150.81 -17.48 -11.10
N SER A 20 150.61 -18.13 -9.96
CA SER A 20 149.28 -18.44 -9.42
C SER A 20 148.81 -17.30 -8.49
N SER A 21 148.25 -16.23 -9.07
CA SER A 21 147.59 -15.16 -8.31
C SER A 21 146.11 -15.48 -8.11
N ALA A 22 145.79 -16.25 -7.07
CA ALA A 22 144.40 -16.48 -6.65
C ALA A 22 143.91 -15.30 -5.78
N LEU A 23 142.98 -14.51 -6.31
CA LEU A 23 142.19 -13.54 -5.53
C LEU A 23 141.03 -14.30 -4.85
N GLY A 24 141.24 -14.70 -3.59
CA GLY A 24 140.21 -15.38 -2.80
C GLY A 24 139.10 -14.42 -2.34
N GLN A 25 137.90 -14.61 -2.84
CA GLN A 25 136.65 -14.11 -2.27
C GLN A 25 135.88 -15.29 -1.70
N VAL A 26 135.31 -15.12 -0.49
CA VAL A 26 134.53 -16.17 0.18
C VAL A 26 133.15 -15.62 0.52
N SER A 27 132.12 -16.43 0.28
CA SER A 27 130.73 -16.15 0.62
C SER A 27 130.21 -17.25 1.53
N TYR A 28 129.61 -16.88 2.65
CA TYR A 28 128.82 -17.80 3.48
C TYR A 28 127.34 -17.41 3.39
N SER A 29 126.47 -18.39 3.66
CA SER A 29 125.05 -18.19 3.88
C SER A 29 124.74 -18.67 5.29
N ILE A 30 124.04 -17.84 6.07
CA ILE A 30 123.59 -18.19 7.41
C ILE A 30 122.11 -17.85 7.57
N PRO A 31 121.33 -18.67 8.29
CA PRO A 31 120.04 -18.23 8.80
C PRO A 31 120.23 -17.03 9.72
N GLU A 32 119.22 -16.18 9.77
CA GLU A 32 119.12 -15.16 10.80
C GLU A 32 118.81 -15.73 12.18
N GLU A 33 118.71 -14.85 13.18
CA GLU A 33 118.29 -15.12 14.56
C GLU A 33 119.13 -16.17 15.32
N MET A 34 120.22 -16.64 14.70
CA MET A 34 121.20 -17.56 15.26
C MET A 34 121.81 -17.06 16.56
N ALA A 35 122.04 -17.99 17.49
CA ALA A 35 122.57 -17.69 18.81
C ALA A 35 123.98 -17.06 18.76
N LYS A 36 124.27 -16.12 19.67
CA LYS A 36 125.61 -15.54 19.83
C LYS A 36 126.65 -16.64 20.10
N GLY A 37 127.78 -16.58 19.41
CA GLY A 37 128.84 -17.60 19.41
C GLY A 37 128.66 -18.72 18.39
N SER A 38 127.59 -18.72 17.59
CA SER A 38 127.39 -19.72 16.53
C SER A 38 128.43 -19.61 15.42
N LEU A 39 128.73 -20.74 14.77
CA LEU A 39 129.72 -20.84 13.69
C LEU A 39 129.14 -20.38 12.35
N VAL A 40 129.77 -19.37 11.74
CA VAL A 40 129.44 -18.89 10.38
C VAL A 40 130.23 -19.68 9.31
N GLY A 41 131.52 -19.94 9.55
CA GLY A 41 132.37 -20.62 8.58
C GLY A 41 133.85 -20.70 8.98
N ASN A 42 134.64 -21.53 8.28
CA ASN A 42 136.06 -21.76 8.60
C ASN A 42 136.98 -21.00 7.65
N ILE A 43 137.07 -19.69 7.85
CA ILE A 43 137.80 -18.78 6.97
C ILE A 43 139.31 -19.11 6.83
N ALA A 44 139.92 -19.76 7.83
CA ALA A 44 141.30 -20.24 7.71
C ALA A 44 141.43 -21.34 6.64
N GLN A 45 140.53 -22.32 6.68
CA GLN A 45 140.50 -23.42 5.71
C GLN A 45 140.11 -22.92 4.32
N ASP A 46 139.07 -22.09 4.23
CA ASP A 46 138.48 -21.67 2.97
C ASP A 46 139.35 -20.66 2.20
N LEU A 47 140.19 -19.89 2.90
CA LEU A 47 141.23 -19.04 2.29
C LEU A 47 142.61 -19.70 2.17
N GLY A 48 142.77 -20.95 2.63
CA GLY A 48 144.07 -21.66 2.63
C GLY A 48 145.12 -21.03 3.56
N LEU A 49 144.69 -20.37 4.64
CA LEU A 49 145.54 -19.67 5.60
C LEU A 49 145.88 -20.57 6.80
N ASP A 50 147.16 -20.79 7.07
CA ASP A 50 147.62 -21.48 8.29
C ASP A 50 147.19 -20.71 9.56
N LEU A 51 146.79 -21.42 10.62
CA LEU A 51 146.39 -20.82 11.91
C LEU A 51 147.51 -19.97 12.51
N LYS A 52 148.77 -20.35 12.28
CA LYS A 52 149.94 -19.53 12.67
C LYS A 52 150.00 -18.20 11.92
N ARG A 53 149.53 -18.15 10.67
CA ARG A 53 149.50 -16.94 9.83
C ARG A 53 148.43 -15.95 10.27
N LEU A 54 147.27 -16.41 10.71
CA LEU A 54 146.22 -15.54 11.27
C LEU A 54 146.69 -14.86 12.57
N LYS A 55 147.42 -15.57 13.44
CA LYS A 55 148.01 -15.00 14.66
C LYS A 55 149.18 -14.05 14.36
N SER A 56 150.16 -14.48 13.54
CA SER A 56 151.35 -13.65 13.25
C SER A 56 151.03 -12.41 12.40
N GLY A 57 150.07 -12.52 11.48
CA GLY A 57 149.58 -11.42 10.66
C GLY A 57 148.50 -10.56 11.32
N LYS A 58 148.27 -10.66 12.63
CA LYS A 58 147.28 -9.86 13.39
C LYS A 58 145.90 -9.76 12.71
N ALA A 59 145.38 -10.85 12.16
CA ALA A 59 144.15 -10.85 11.37
C ALA A 59 143.01 -10.11 12.09
N ARG A 60 142.33 -9.19 11.41
CA ARG A 60 141.18 -8.42 11.93
C ARG A 60 140.11 -8.25 10.87
N ILE A 61 138.85 -8.23 11.31
CA ILE A 61 137.72 -7.77 10.49
C ILE A 61 137.76 -6.23 10.44
N TYR A 62 137.34 -5.68 9.31
CA TYR A 62 137.00 -4.29 9.11
C TYR A 62 135.63 -4.23 8.44
N THR A 63 134.68 -3.58 9.09
CA THR A 63 133.40 -3.16 8.52
C THR A 63 133.47 -1.66 8.23
N GLY A 64 132.88 -1.21 7.12
CA GLY A 64 132.77 0.22 6.83
C GLY A 64 131.76 0.91 7.75
N ASP A 65 130.69 0.19 8.07
CA ASP A 65 129.56 0.66 8.86
C ASP A 65 129.49 -0.07 10.22
N SER A 66 128.82 0.58 11.19
CA SER A 66 129.12 0.47 12.62
C SER A 66 128.41 -0.65 13.39
N SER A 67 128.31 -1.85 12.81
CA SER A 67 127.80 -3.05 13.51
C SER A 67 128.61 -4.30 13.15
N GLU A 68 129.47 -4.71 14.08
CA GLU A 68 130.28 -5.93 13.96
C GLU A 68 129.44 -7.18 14.31
N TYR A 69 128.46 -7.56 13.50
CA TYR A 69 127.65 -8.78 13.75
C TYR A 69 128.49 -10.07 13.81
N ILE A 70 129.69 -10.07 13.22
CA ILE A 70 130.54 -11.25 13.04
C ILE A 70 131.94 -10.97 13.60
N GLU A 71 132.45 -11.92 14.40
CA GLU A 71 133.77 -11.91 15.03
C GLU A 71 134.69 -12.96 14.40
N LEU A 72 135.98 -12.64 14.26
CA LEU A 72 137.01 -13.58 13.80
C LEU A 72 137.75 -14.23 14.99
N ASN A 73 137.48 -15.51 15.24
CA ASN A 73 138.24 -16.30 16.21
C ASN A 73 139.60 -16.70 15.62
N LYS A 74 140.64 -15.93 15.99
CA LYS A 74 142.03 -16.07 15.51
C LYS A 74 142.74 -17.34 16.00
N GLU A 75 142.16 -18.07 16.95
CA GLU A 75 142.73 -19.31 17.48
C GLU A 75 142.31 -20.53 16.69
N ARG A 76 141.02 -20.58 16.33
CA ARG A 76 140.39 -21.68 15.61
C ARG A 76 140.30 -21.42 14.10
N GLY A 77 140.49 -20.18 13.66
CA GLY A 77 140.43 -19.81 12.25
C GLY A 77 139.01 -19.64 11.71
N VAL A 78 138.03 -19.43 12.59
CA VAL A 78 136.59 -19.45 12.25
C VAL A 78 135.94 -18.09 12.48
N LEU A 79 134.87 -17.83 11.71
CA LEU A 79 133.97 -16.71 11.93
C LEU A 79 132.83 -17.15 12.86
N LEU A 80 132.54 -16.32 13.86
CA LEU A 80 131.50 -16.54 14.88
C LEU A 80 130.53 -15.37 14.90
N ILE A 81 129.27 -15.62 15.27
CA ILE A 81 128.26 -14.57 15.45
C ILE A 81 128.51 -13.82 16.77
N LYS A 82 128.65 -12.50 16.71
CA LYS A 82 128.88 -11.63 17.88
C LYS A 82 127.56 -11.12 18.47
N GLU A 83 126.64 -10.71 17.61
CA GLU A 83 125.30 -10.22 17.97
C GLU A 83 124.24 -10.91 17.12
N ARG A 84 123.02 -11.03 17.66
CA ARG A 84 121.91 -11.69 16.97
C ARG A 84 121.56 -10.83 15.75
N ILE A 85 121.41 -11.48 14.60
CA ILE A 85 121.14 -10.84 13.32
C ILE A 85 119.64 -10.97 13.08
N ASP A 86 118.97 -9.83 13.01
CA ASP A 86 117.55 -9.63 12.70
C ASP A 86 117.53 -9.02 11.29
N ARG A 87 116.96 -9.73 10.32
CA ARG A 87 117.02 -9.38 8.90
C ARG A 87 116.01 -8.29 8.56
N GLU A 88 114.89 -8.21 9.26
CA GLU A 88 113.81 -7.25 9.06
C GLU A 88 114.27 -5.85 9.48
N ALA A 89 114.98 -5.75 10.61
CA ALA A 89 115.58 -4.52 11.08
C ALA A 89 116.77 -4.05 10.22
N LEU A 90 117.49 -4.98 9.57
CA LEU A 90 118.66 -4.67 8.74
C LEU A 90 118.31 -4.32 7.29
N CYS A 91 117.43 -5.10 6.68
CA CYS A 91 117.15 -5.11 5.25
C CYS A 91 115.66 -4.86 4.95
N GLY A 92 114.76 -4.96 5.93
CA GLY A 92 113.32 -4.92 5.71
C GLY A 92 112.91 -5.93 4.64
N GLN A 93 112.11 -5.51 3.66
CA GLN A 93 111.71 -6.37 2.54
C GLN A 93 112.74 -6.43 1.38
N THR A 94 113.99 -5.97 1.57
CA THR A 94 115.01 -6.00 0.49
C THR A 94 115.74 -7.34 0.43
N THR A 95 115.83 -7.91 -0.79
CA THR A 95 116.51 -9.18 -1.07
C THR A 95 117.46 -9.03 -2.26
N PRO A 96 118.67 -9.64 -2.25
CA PRO A 96 119.26 -10.41 -1.14
C PRO A 96 119.78 -9.53 0.01
N CYS A 97 119.65 -10.00 1.24
CA CYS A 97 120.21 -9.34 2.43
C CYS A 97 121.63 -9.88 2.68
N ALA A 98 122.65 -9.02 2.63
CA ALA A 98 124.04 -9.44 2.70
C ALA A 98 124.93 -8.50 3.52
N LEU A 99 125.64 -9.06 4.49
CA LEU A 99 126.66 -8.38 5.29
C LEU A 99 128.01 -8.43 4.54
N HIS A 100 128.58 -7.26 4.24
CA HIS A 100 129.85 -7.14 3.54
C HIS A 100 130.96 -6.61 4.46
N PHE A 101 132.03 -7.39 4.63
CA PHE A 101 133.19 -6.98 5.43
C PHE A 101 134.51 -7.46 4.81
N GLN A 102 135.62 -6.93 5.31
CA GLN A 102 136.95 -7.31 4.85
C GLN A 102 137.79 -7.86 6.00
N ILE A 103 138.58 -8.89 5.73
CA ILE A 103 139.56 -9.43 6.67
C ILE A 103 140.95 -8.98 6.21
N ILE A 104 141.64 -8.27 7.10
CA ILE A 104 142.96 -7.68 6.84
C ILE A 104 144.00 -8.44 7.66
N LEU A 105 145.04 -8.94 6.99
CA LEU A 105 146.25 -9.47 7.58
C LEU A 105 147.40 -8.50 7.31
N GLU A 106 148.32 -8.38 8.26
CA GLU A 106 149.51 -7.53 8.21
C GLU A 106 150.78 -8.38 7.96
N ASN A 107 151.83 -7.75 7.40
CA ASN A 107 153.18 -8.31 7.21
C ASN A 107 153.28 -9.73 6.61
N PRO A 108 153.16 -9.91 5.27
CA PRO A 108 152.77 -8.92 4.28
C PRO A 108 151.29 -8.54 4.39
N MET A 109 150.92 -7.34 3.91
CA MET A 109 149.53 -6.92 3.90
C MET A 109 148.72 -7.70 2.87
N GLN A 110 147.61 -8.29 3.32
CA GLN A 110 146.66 -9.05 2.49
C GLN A 110 145.23 -8.68 2.92
N LEU A 111 144.35 -8.47 1.94
CA LEU A 111 142.95 -8.14 2.16
C LEU A 111 142.06 -9.17 1.46
N TYR A 112 141.13 -9.74 2.21
CA TYR A 112 140.13 -10.69 1.73
C TYR A 112 138.75 -10.08 1.90
N ARG A 113 137.91 -10.16 0.87
CA ARG A 113 136.50 -9.73 0.93
C ARG A 113 135.64 -10.93 1.32
N VAL A 114 134.82 -10.75 2.35
CA VAL A 114 133.87 -11.76 2.81
C VAL A 114 132.47 -11.17 2.72
N THR A 115 131.57 -11.92 2.09
CA THR A 115 130.14 -11.63 2.08
C THR A 115 129.44 -12.70 2.90
N VAL A 116 128.51 -12.32 3.76
CA VAL A 116 127.66 -13.25 4.48
C VAL A 116 126.21 -12.91 4.16
N GLU A 117 125.60 -13.78 3.36
CA GLU A 117 124.19 -13.69 3.00
C GLU A 117 123.34 -14.18 4.16
N VAL A 118 122.37 -13.38 4.57
CA VAL A 118 121.45 -13.67 5.67
C VAL A 118 120.16 -14.22 5.06
N THR A 119 119.85 -15.48 5.33
CA THR A 119 118.63 -16.13 4.86
C THR A 119 117.52 -15.99 5.88
N ASP A 120 116.38 -15.56 5.35
CA ASP A 120 115.10 -15.34 6.03
C ASP A 120 114.60 -16.59 6.79
N ILE A 121 114.10 -16.40 8.02
CA ILE A 121 113.34 -17.40 8.79
C ILE A 121 111.88 -16.95 8.91
N ASN A 122 110.93 -17.90 8.89
CA ASN A 122 109.53 -17.60 9.20
C ASN A 122 109.36 -17.33 10.71
N ASP A 123 109.48 -16.07 11.13
CA ASP A 123 109.32 -15.66 12.53
C ASP A 123 108.35 -14.48 12.75
N ASN A 124 107.88 -13.83 11.68
CA ASN A 124 106.75 -12.91 11.72
C ASN A 124 105.47 -13.59 11.19
N ALA A 125 104.38 -13.50 11.95
CA ALA A 125 103.08 -13.95 11.49
C ALA A 125 102.33 -12.82 10.73
N PRO A 126 101.57 -13.14 9.67
CA PRO A 126 100.73 -12.16 8.98
C PRO A 126 99.76 -11.44 9.93
N MET A 127 99.64 -10.12 9.82
CA MET A 127 98.82 -9.31 10.71
C MET A 127 97.92 -8.32 9.96
N PHE A 128 96.65 -8.22 10.35
CA PHE A 128 95.74 -7.17 9.89
C PHE A 128 95.82 -5.95 10.83
N SER A 129 95.71 -4.72 10.29
CA SER A 129 95.74 -3.51 11.15
C SER A 129 94.51 -3.38 12.06
N LYS A 130 93.41 -4.06 11.69
CA LYS A 130 92.16 -4.14 12.45
C LYS A 130 91.83 -5.60 12.74
N SER A 131 91.32 -5.86 13.94
CA SER A 131 90.80 -7.18 14.32
C SER A 131 89.41 -7.46 13.76
N GLU A 132 88.62 -6.42 13.49
CA GLU A 132 87.22 -6.51 13.05
C GLU A 132 86.91 -5.43 12.01
N MET A 133 86.04 -5.76 11.04
CA MET A 133 85.56 -4.87 9.98
C MET A 133 84.05 -5.02 9.80
N THR A 134 83.34 -3.91 9.57
CA THR A 134 81.87 -3.90 9.42
C THR A 134 81.46 -3.44 8.01
N PHE A 135 80.57 -4.18 7.35
CA PHE A 135 79.91 -3.77 6.12
C PHE A 135 78.40 -3.70 6.31
N GLU A 136 77.77 -2.68 5.71
CA GLU A 136 76.34 -2.61 5.53
C GLU A 136 76.04 -2.85 4.04
N ILE A 137 75.26 -3.89 3.72
CA ILE A 137 75.05 -4.36 2.34
C ILE A 137 73.54 -4.54 2.13
N ASN A 138 72.97 -3.82 1.16
CA ASN A 138 71.55 -3.97 0.80
C ASN A 138 71.30 -5.33 0.12
N GLU A 139 70.19 -5.99 0.43
CA GLU A 139 69.94 -7.36 -0.08
C GLU A 139 69.70 -7.46 -1.57
N MET A 140 69.14 -6.42 -2.20
CA MET A 140 69.04 -6.30 -3.65
C MET A 140 70.41 -6.09 -4.35
N SER A 141 71.53 -6.16 -3.61
CA SER A 141 72.87 -6.15 -4.20
C SER A 141 73.04 -7.30 -5.19
N LEU A 142 73.26 -6.96 -6.46
CA LEU A 142 73.43 -7.95 -7.53
C LEU A 142 74.61 -8.88 -7.26
N ALA A 143 74.42 -10.17 -7.53
CA ALA A 143 75.50 -11.16 -7.53
C ALA A 143 76.63 -10.71 -8.47
N GLY A 144 77.86 -10.67 -7.95
CA GLY A 144 79.03 -10.05 -8.59
C GLY A 144 79.44 -8.70 -7.99
N ALA A 145 78.65 -8.10 -7.09
CA ALA A 145 79.04 -6.95 -6.28
C ALA A 145 80.32 -7.24 -5.49
N ARG A 146 81.23 -6.25 -5.39
CA ARG A 146 82.57 -6.42 -4.83
C ARG A 146 82.82 -5.44 -3.70
N PHE A 147 83.41 -5.94 -2.62
CA PHE A 147 83.73 -5.18 -1.41
C PHE A 147 85.23 -5.33 -1.13
N ILE A 148 85.94 -4.21 -1.12
CA ILE A 148 87.40 -4.17 -0.93
C ILE A 148 87.72 -4.51 0.52
N LEU A 149 88.62 -5.47 0.72
CA LEU A 149 89.10 -5.90 2.02
C LEU A 149 90.51 -5.36 2.29
N GLU A 150 90.82 -5.22 3.57
CA GLU A 150 92.15 -4.82 4.00
C GLU A 150 93.13 -6.01 3.89
N ARG A 151 94.34 -5.72 3.39
CA ARG A 151 95.40 -6.72 3.21
C ARG A 151 96.17 -6.88 4.53
N ALA A 152 96.41 -8.12 4.93
CA ALA A 152 97.40 -8.40 5.97
C ALA A 152 98.80 -7.93 5.54
N VAL A 153 99.62 -7.56 6.52
CA VAL A 153 101.04 -7.22 6.35
C VAL A 153 101.85 -8.30 7.04
N ASP A 154 102.95 -8.67 6.39
CA ASP A 154 103.91 -9.64 6.84
C ASP A 154 105.30 -9.05 6.55
N HIS A 155 106.25 -9.26 7.45
CA HIS A 155 107.59 -8.69 7.35
C HIS A 155 108.60 -9.65 6.70
N ASP A 156 108.30 -10.96 6.71
CA ASP A 156 109.14 -12.01 6.15
C ASP A 156 109.09 -11.98 4.61
N VAL A 157 110.09 -12.55 3.93
CA VAL A 157 110.27 -12.37 2.47
C VAL A 157 110.29 -13.68 1.68
N GLY A 158 109.92 -13.59 0.40
CA GLY A 158 110.00 -14.71 -0.53
C GLY A 158 108.98 -15.79 -0.23
N GLY A 159 109.44 -16.92 0.32
CA GLY A 159 108.59 -18.08 0.61
C GLY A 159 107.90 -17.99 1.97
N ASN A 160 108.56 -17.39 2.97
CA ASN A 160 108.01 -17.28 4.32
C ASN A 160 106.89 -16.25 4.35
N GLY A 161 107.10 -15.04 3.81
CA GLY A 161 106.07 -14.00 3.79
C GLY A 161 104.72 -14.41 3.14
N LEU A 162 103.63 -13.80 3.61
CA LEU A 162 102.24 -13.86 3.13
C LEU A 162 102.02 -14.46 1.73
N GLN A 163 101.45 -15.67 1.68
CA GLN A 163 101.14 -16.38 0.43
C GLN A 163 99.66 -16.38 0.06
N SER A 164 98.76 -16.59 1.04
CA SER A 164 97.37 -16.94 0.75
C SER A 164 96.36 -16.41 1.77
N TYR A 165 95.08 -16.48 1.40
CA TYR A 165 93.96 -16.05 2.23
C TYR A 165 92.81 -17.06 2.12
N SER A 166 92.14 -17.32 3.24
CA SER A 166 90.85 -18.01 3.30
C SER A 166 89.77 -17.07 3.85
N LEU A 167 88.53 -17.29 3.44
CA LEU A 167 87.35 -16.58 3.94
C LEU A 167 86.30 -17.64 4.30
N GLU A 168 85.84 -17.66 5.55
CA GLU A 168 84.88 -18.65 6.04
C GLU A 168 83.71 -17.98 6.77
N PRO A 169 82.44 -18.40 6.57
CA PRO A 169 81.95 -19.32 5.54
C PRO A 169 81.93 -18.70 4.13
N THR A 170 81.97 -19.56 3.10
CA THR A 170 81.94 -19.15 1.68
C THR A 170 80.54 -19.16 1.06
N ASP A 171 79.48 -19.23 1.87
CA ASP A 171 78.10 -19.46 1.38
C ASP A 171 77.61 -18.31 0.48
N ASN A 172 77.69 -17.08 0.99
CA ASN A 172 77.26 -15.88 0.26
C ASN A 172 78.41 -15.15 -0.45
N PHE A 173 79.65 -15.29 0.04
CA PHE A 173 80.80 -14.49 -0.41
C PHE A 173 81.99 -15.37 -0.79
N VAL A 174 82.66 -15.02 -1.89
CA VAL A 174 83.90 -15.66 -2.34
C VAL A 174 84.99 -14.61 -2.51
N LEU A 175 86.20 -14.95 -2.04
CA LEU A 175 87.38 -14.10 -2.14
C LEU A 175 87.92 -14.07 -3.58
N LYS A 176 88.24 -12.88 -4.09
CA LYS A 176 88.94 -12.68 -5.37
C LYS A 176 90.11 -11.72 -5.19
N PHE A 177 91.16 -11.97 -5.97
CA PHE A 177 92.36 -11.15 -5.99
C PHE A 177 92.36 -10.27 -7.23
N HIS A 178 92.66 -8.98 -7.06
CA HIS A 178 92.80 -8.03 -8.15
C HIS A 178 94.23 -7.45 -8.16
N ASN A 179 94.90 -7.48 -9.30
CA ASN A 179 96.25 -6.93 -9.43
C ASN A 179 96.16 -5.41 -9.62
N LEU A 180 96.66 -4.63 -8.67
CA LEU A 180 96.83 -3.19 -8.79
C LEU A 180 98.00 -2.87 -9.75
N PRO A 181 97.99 -1.71 -10.43
CA PRO A 181 99.06 -1.32 -11.35
C PRO A 181 100.44 -1.19 -10.66
N ASP A 182 100.50 -0.99 -9.35
CA ASP A 182 101.73 -0.92 -8.55
C ASP A 182 102.34 -2.31 -8.24
N GLY A 183 101.84 -3.38 -8.86
CA GLY A 183 102.27 -4.77 -8.62
C GLY A 183 101.69 -5.41 -7.34
N ASN A 184 101.09 -4.60 -6.47
CA ASN A 184 100.38 -5.06 -5.28
C ASN A 184 99.08 -5.82 -5.63
N LYS A 185 98.75 -6.86 -4.87
CA LYS A 185 97.43 -7.51 -4.95
C LYS A 185 96.46 -6.85 -3.96
N ALA A 186 95.33 -6.39 -4.47
CA ALA A 186 94.14 -6.07 -3.68
C ALA A 186 93.29 -7.34 -3.47
N ILE A 187 92.52 -7.34 -2.39
CA ILE A 187 91.65 -8.46 -2.00
C ILE A 187 90.23 -7.92 -1.97
N GLU A 188 89.32 -8.60 -2.64
CA GLU A 188 87.91 -8.24 -2.74
C GLU A 188 87.08 -9.46 -2.32
N MET A 189 86.13 -9.30 -1.40
CA MET A 189 85.05 -10.29 -1.27
C MET A 189 83.98 -9.96 -2.31
N VAL A 190 83.49 -10.98 -3.01
CA VAL A 190 82.49 -10.84 -4.06
C VAL A 190 81.25 -11.63 -3.67
N LEU A 191 80.11 -10.95 -3.66
CA LEU A 191 78.80 -11.55 -3.40
C LEU A 191 78.48 -12.56 -4.52
N GLN A 192 78.24 -13.82 -4.18
CA GLN A 192 77.96 -14.89 -5.14
C GLN A 192 76.49 -15.31 -5.12
N THR A 193 75.92 -15.56 -3.94
CA THR A 193 74.47 -15.74 -3.78
C THR A 193 73.88 -14.45 -3.22
N PRO A 194 72.65 -14.07 -3.60
CA PRO A 194 71.99 -12.91 -3.01
C PRO A 194 71.90 -13.04 -1.48
N LEU A 195 71.75 -11.88 -0.83
CA LEU A 195 71.38 -11.81 0.59
C LEU A 195 69.85 -11.79 0.69
N ASP A 196 69.35 -12.02 1.90
CA ASP A 196 67.94 -12.19 2.25
C ASP A 196 67.89 -11.91 3.77
N ARG A 197 67.39 -10.72 4.13
CA ARG A 197 67.40 -10.17 5.50
C ARG A 197 66.36 -10.86 6.36
N GLU A 198 65.18 -11.17 5.81
CA GLU A 198 64.06 -11.88 6.43
C GLU A 198 64.52 -13.25 6.95
N LYS A 199 65.43 -13.89 6.20
CA LYS A 199 66.09 -15.14 6.62
C LYS A 199 67.31 -14.90 7.51
N ARG A 200 68.14 -13.89 7.25
CA ARG A 200 69.33 -13.59 8.06
C ARG A 200 69.86 -12.15 7.90
N ASP A 201 69.43 -11.27 8.81
CA ASP A 201 69.88 -9.89 8.99
C ASP A 201 71.40 -9.70 9.25
N HIS A 202 72.04 -10.68 9.89
CA HIS A 202 73.43 -10.58 10.33
C HIS A 202 74.29 -11.80 9.95
N LEU A 203 75.36 -11.54 9.20
CA LEU A 203 76.41 -12.51 8.89
C LEU A 203 77.72 -12.14 9.59
N SER A 204 78.54 -13.14 9.87
CA SER A 204 79.88 -12.94 10.43
C SER A 204 80.82 -13.92 9.74
N LEU A 205 81.80 -13.37 9.04
CA LEU A 205 82.84 -14.10 8.32
C LEU A 205 84.17 -13.96 9.04
N LEU A 206 85.08 -14.89 8.81
CA LEU A 206 86.45 -14.89 9.29
C LEU A 206 87.38 -14.87 8.06
N LEU A 207 88.17 -13.81 7.93
CA LEU A 207 89.22 -13.70 6.92
C LEU A 207 90.54 -14.08 7.58
N THR A 208 91.17 -15.15 7.10
CA THR A 208 92.46 -15.64 7.60
C THR A 208 93.53 -15.47 6.54
N ALA A 209 94.62 -14.81 6.88
CA ALA A 209 95.83 -14.68 6.08
C ALA A 209 96.84 -15.74 6.51
N PHE A 210 97.51 -16.39 5.56
CA PHE A 210 98.52 -17.41 5.81
C PHE A 210 99.84 -17.06 5.14
N ASP A 211 100.92 -17.27 5.88
CA ASP A 211 102.28 -17.25 5.38
C ASP A 211 102.58 -18.54 4.58
N GLY A 212 103.82 -18.68 4.09
CA GLY A 212 104.28 -19.87 3.38
C GLY A 212 105.41 -20.63 4.08
N GLY A 213 105.70 -20.32 5.34
CA GLY A 213 106.79 -20.92 6.10
C GLY A 213 106.48 -22.31 6.66
N GLU A 214 107.51 -22.95 7.21
CA GLU A 214 107.39 -24.20 7.97
C GLU A 214 107.98 -24.00 9.39
N PRO A 215 107.16 -23.91 10.46
CA PRO A 215 105.70 -24.04 10.50
C PRO A 215 104.97 -22.81 9.95
N GLN A 216 103.81 -23.05 9.34
CA GLN A 216 102.94 -22.02 8.81
C GLN A 216 102.25 -21.26 9.94
N MET A 217 102.33 -19.93 9.95
CA MET A 217 101.59 -19.03 10.84
C MET A 217 100.45 -18.31 10.09
N SER A 218 99.52 -17.75 10.87
CA SER A 218 98.34 -17.09 10.33
C SER A 218 97.82 -15.95 11.21
N GLY A 219 97.28 -14.93 10.54
CA GLY A 219 96.51 -13.85 11.16
C GLY A 219 95.05 -13.92 10.76
N SER A 220 94.14 -13.49 11.63
CA SER A 220 92.70 -13.49 11.34
C SER A 220 92.03 -12.17 11.66
N MET A 221 91.05 -11.77 10.85
CA MET A 221 90.16 -10.62 11.05
C MET A 221 88.69 -11.07 10.90
N LYS A 222 87.80 -10.61 11.78
CA LYS A 222 86.35 -10.86 11.62
C LYS A 222 85.72 -9.80 10.74
N ILE A 223 84.77 -10.22 9.90
CA ILE A 223 83.97 -9.34 9.05
C ILE A 223 82.52 -9.49 9.48
N HIS A 224 81.94 -8.45 10.06
CA HIS A 224 80.52 -8.38 10.40
C HIS A 224 79.76 -7.72 9.25
N ILE A 225 78.76 -8.42 8.73
CA ILE A 225 77.91 -7.92 7.66
C ILE A 225 76.51 -7.74 8.25
N LYS A 226 76.01 -6.52 8.17
CA LYS A 226 74.62 -6.16 8.44
C LYS A 226 73.92 -6.04 7.10
N VAL A 227 72.91 -6.86 6.88
CA VAL A 227 72.05 -6.74 5.70
C VAL A 227 71.16 -5.51 5.89
N LEU A 228 71.10 -4.65 4.87
CA LEU A 228 70.18 -3.53 4.85
C LEU A 228 68.92 -3.93 4.09
N ASP A 229 67.80 -3.70 4.76
CA ASP A 229 66.44 -3.85 4.26
C ASP A 229 66.25 -3.17 2.89
N ALA A 230 65.52 -3.85 2.01
CA ALA A 230 64.98 -3.33 0.77
C ALA A 230 63.49 -3.70 0.67
N ASN A 231 62.71 -2.89 -0.04
CA ASN A 231 61.33 -3.25 -0.32
C ASN A 231 61.28 -4.34 -1.41
N ASP A 232 61.26 -5.60 -1.01
CA ASP A 232 61.15 -6.75 -1.92
C ASP A 232 60.02 -7.73 -1.56
N ASN A 233 59.47 -7.65 -0.35
CA ASN A 233 58.18 -8.26 -0.02
C ASN A 233 57.05 -7.27 -0.35
N ALA A 234 55.83 -7.81 -0.44
CA ALA A 234 54.62 -7.00 -0.57
C ALA A 234 53.74 -7.27 0.66
N PRO A 235 52.91 -6.31 1.09
CA PRO A 235 51.98 -6.54 2.18
C PRO A 235 51.00 -7.65 1.78
N VAL A 236 50.67 -8.56 2.69
CA VAL A 236 49.74 -9.67 2.43
C VAL A 236 48.56 -9.59 3.38
N CYS A 237 47.34 -9.54 2.84
CA CYS A 237 46.11 -9.53 3.64
C CYS A 237 45.90 -10.88 4.35
N SER A 238 45.56 -10.85 5.64
CA SER A 238 45.32 -12.04 6.47
C SER A 238 44.21 -12.96 5.94
N GLN A 239 43.26 -12.41 5.17
CA GLN A 239 42.21 -13.15 4.45
C GLN A 239 41.98 -12.51 3.08
N SER A 240 41.70 -13.32 2.07
CA SER A 240 41.34 -12.83 0.73
C SER A 240 39.90 -12.32 0.65
N VAL A 241 38.99 -12.85 1.48
CA VAL A 241 37.59 -12.43 1.58
C VAL A 241 37.14 -12.41 3.04
N TYR A 242 36.77 -11.24 3.53
CA TYR A 242 36.07 -11.02 4.79
C TYR A 242 34.56 -11.01 4.54
N LYS A 243 33.77 -11.62 5.43
CA LYS A 243 32.30 -11.59 5.39
C LYS A 243 31.75 -11.01 6.68
N THR A 244 30.81 -10.08 6.58
CA THR A 244 30.13 -9.46 7.72
C THR A 244 28.70 -9.11 7.35
N SER A 245 27.83 -8.94 8.35
CA SER A 245 26.44 -8.56 8.15
C SER A 245 26.07 -7.35 9.01
N ILE A 246 25.26 -6.46 8.47
CA ILE A 246 24.87 -5.20 9.13
C ILE A 246 23.40 -4.89 8.87
N SER A 247 22.68 -4.49 9.93
CA SER A 247 21.30 -4.01 9.87
C SER A 247 21.24 -2.71 9.08
N GLU A 248 20.30 -2.53 8.16
CA GLU A 248 20.28 -1.32 7.32
C GLU A 248 20.12 -0.01 8.11
N ASN A 249 19.29 -0.06 9.15
CA ASN A 249 19.02 1.03 10.09
C ASN A 249 20.19 1.29 11.08
N SER A 250 21.36 0.68 10.86
CA SER A 250 22.54 0.88 11.70
C SER A 250 23.00 2.34 11.68
N PRO A 251 23.32 2.93 12.84
CA PRO A 251 23.75 4.32 12.90
C PRO A 251 25.15 4.51 12.28
N LYS A 252 25.37 5.70 11.74
CA LYS A 252 26.69 6.15 11.26
C LYS A 252 27.74 6.04 12.38
N GLY A 253 28.92 5.54 12.03
CA GLY A 253 29.99 5.19 12.96
C GLY A 253 30.00 3.73 13.43
N THR A 254 29.00 2.92 13.03
CA THR A 254 29.01 1.47 13.30
C THR A 254 30.22 0.82 12.63
N VAL A 255 30.97 -0.01 13.37
CA VAL A 255 32.14 -0.76 12.89
C VAL A 255 31.65 -2.08 12.29
N LEU A 256 32.06 -2.38 11.05
CA LEU A 256 31.67 -3.60 10.33
C LEU A 256 32.64 -4.76 10.53
N THR A 257 33.94 -4.49 10.39
CA THR A 257 35.03 -5.44 10.50
C THR A 257 36.37 -4.69 10.57
N THR A 258 37.44 -5.39 10.91
CA THR A 258 38.81 -4.89 10.81
C THR A 258 39.57 -5.76 9.80
N VAL A 259 40.15 -5.12 8.79
CA VAL A 259 41.06 -5.75 7.85
C VAL A 259 42.46 -5.76 8.48
N ASP A 260 43.15 -6.89 8.37
CA ASP A 260 44.52 -7.05 8.84
C ASP A 260 45.41 -7.53 7.69
N ALA A 261 46.66 -7.08 7.69
CA ALA A 261 47.68 -7.42 6.70
C ALA A 261 49.06 -7.40 7.34
N SER A 262 49.96 -8.23 6.82
CA SER A 262 51.33 -8.40 7.32
C SER A 262 52.33 -8.19 6.19
N ASP A 263 53.39 -7.46 6.49
CA ASP A 263 54.55 -7.27 5.63
C ASP A 263 55.80 -7.82 6.34
N ALA A 264 56.76 -8.36 5.60
CA ALA A 264 57.93 -9.06 6.13
C ALA A 264 59.16 -8.15 6.32
N ASP A 265 59.18 -6.99 5.67
CA ASP A 265 60.31 -6.06 5.64
C ASP A 265 60.51 -5.34 6.99
N GLN A 266 61.27 -4.24 7.03
CA GLN A 266 61.54 -3.48 8.24
C GLN A 266 61.34 -1.97 8.13
N GLY A 267 60.53 -1.42 9.05
CA GLY A 267 60.51 0.02 9.32
C GLY A 267 59.45 0.76 8.51
N SER A 268 59.85 1.46 7.45
CA SER A 268 58.92 2.12 6.51
C SER A 268 58.36 1.13 5.50
N ASN A 269 59.19 0.21 5.02
CA ASN A 269 58.77 -0.82 4.05
C ASN A 269 57.71 -1.74 4.68
N SER A 270 57.88 -2.10 5.96
CA SER A 270 56.88 -2.85 6.72
C SER A 270 55.66 -2.04 7.21
N ARG A 271 55.52 -0.75 6.86
CA ARG A 271 54.39 0.08 7.32
C ARG A 271 53.28 0.05 6.28
N ILE A 272 52.20 -0.64 6.64
CA ILE A 272 51.02 -0.78 5.80
C ILE A 272 50.03 0.37 6.06
N SER A 273 49.46 0.86 4.97
CA SER A 273 48.32 1.77 4.92
C SER A 273 47.17 1.11 4.17
N PHE A 274 45.95 1.27 4.67
CA PHE A 274 44.74 0.70 4.08
C PHE A 274 43.92 1.74 3.32
N SER A 275 43.35 1.35 2.19
CA SER A 275 42.44 2.20 1.40
C SER A 275 41.37 1.39 0.69
N ILE A 276 40.20 1.98 0.43
CA ILE A 276 39.16 1.36 -0.40
C ILE A 276 39.46 1.68 -1.87
N SER A 277 39.62 0.64 -2.69
CA SER A 277 39.81 0.79 -4.13
C SER A 277 38.50 1.23 -4.78
N SER A 278 38.52 2.37 -5.45
CA SER A 278 37.32 3.08 -5.97
C SER A 278 36.71 2.43 -7.24
N THR A 279 36.70 1.10 -7.33
CA THR A 279 36.30 0.35 -8.54
C THR A 279 34.88 -0.23 -8.52
N ALA A 280 34.12 -0.08 -7.42
CA ALA A 280 32.75 -0.59 -7.30
C ALA A 280 31.75 0.43 -6.70
N ASP A 281 30.68 0.67 -7.45
CA ASP A 281 29.35 1.21 -7.09
C ASP A 281 29.18 1.85 -5.70
N LYS A 282 29.41 3.17 -5.61
CA LYS A 282 29.06 4.05 -4.46
C LYS A 282 29.59 3.63 -3.08
N ALA A 283 30.38 2.55 -2.97
CA ALA A 283 30.81 2.00 -1.69
C ALA A 283 31.66 3.00 -0.88
N SER A 284 32.41 3.87 -1.56
CA SER A 284 33.16 4.99 -0.98
C SER A 284 32.30 6.08 -0.32
N ASP A 285 31.03 6.19 -0.70
CA ASP A 285 30.09 7.17 -0.13
C ASP A 285 29.42 6.60 1.14
N ILE A 286 29.49 5.28 1.33
CA ILE A 286 28.78 4.52 2.35
C ILE A 286 29.74 3.99 3.42
N PHE A 287 30.96 3.57 3.04
CA PHE A 287 31.95 2.96 3.94
C PHE A 287 33.28 3.73 3.92
N GLU A 288 33.89 3.85 5.09
CA GLU A 288 35.21 4.42 5.31
C GLU A 288 36.12 3.37 5.96
N ILE A 289 37.39 3.34 5.58
CA ILE A 289 38.42 2.53 6.26
C ILE A 289 39.42 3.43 6.96
N ASP A 290 39.75 3.09 8.20
CA ASP A 290 40.83 3.72 8.95
C ASP A 290 42.19 3.31 8.34
N PRO A 291 43.01 4.25 7.82
CA PRO A 291 44.18 3.91 7.03
C PRO A 291 45.31 3.27 7.85
N ASP A 292 45.40 3.58 9.15
CA ASP A 292 46.41 3.02 10.05
C ASP A 292 45.91 1.77 10.79
N ALA A 293 44.61 1.72 11.13
CA ALA A 293 44.04 0.66 11.96
C ALA A 293 43.27 -0.42 11.20
N GLY A 294 43.02 -0.27 9.89
CA GLY A 294 42.27 -1.23 9.06
C GLY A 294 40.79 -1.36 9.42
N VAL A 295 40.25 -0.50 10.30
CA VAL A 295 38.87 -0.58 10.82
C VAL A 295 37.90 0.02 9.81
N VAL A 296 36.94 -0.78 9.34
CA VAL A 296 35.90 -0.36 8.38
C VAL A 296 34.64 0.09 9.13
N LYS A 297 34.14 1.28 8.80
CA LYS A 297 33.02 1.96 9.46
C LYS A 297 31.96 2.39 8.45
N LEU A 298 30.70 2.40 8.87
CA LEU A 298 29.58 2.96 8.12
C LEU A 298 29.55 4.49 8.24
N ILE A 299 29.62 5.22 7.13
CA ILE A 299 29.47 6.69 7.05
C ILE A 299 28.21 7.13 6.31
N GLY A 300 27.68 6.27 5.42
CA GLY A 300 26.42 6.47 4.70
C GLY A 300 25.18 6.05 5.49
N SER A 301 24.08 5.89 4.78
CA SER A 301 22.92 5.10 5.20
C SER A 301 22.87 3.84 4.34
N LEU A 302 22.38 2.74 4.89
CA LEU A 302 22.07 1.52 4.15
C LEU A 302 20.56 1.45 3.93
N ASP A 303 20.16 0.66 2.94
CA ASP A 303 18.80 0.49 2.44
C ASP A 303 18.80 -0.86 1.69
N TYR A 304 18.11 -1.85 2.23
CA TYR A 304 18.11 -3.24 1.76
C TYR A 304 17.36 -3.38 0.44
N GLU A 305 16.30 -2.59 0.25
CA GLU A 305 15.43 -2.51 -0.93
C GLU A 305 16.23 -2.03 -2.15
N ILE A 306 17.15 -1.07 -1.93
CA ILE A 306 18.09 -0.59 -2.95
C ILE A 306 19.23 -1.59 -3.17
N SER A 307 19.86 -2.14 -2.12
CA SER A 307 21.06 -2.99 -2.26
C SER A 307 21.28 -3.96 -1.10
N LYS A 308 20.84 -5.21 -1.32
CA LYS A 308 20.93 -6.33 -0.36
C LYS A 308 22.36 -6.75 0.03
N TYR A 309 23.38 -6.40 -0.76
CA TYR A 309 24.78 -6.65 -0.41
C TYR A 309 25.73 -5.63 -1.06
N TYR A 310 26.89 -5.41 -0.45
CA TYR A 310 28.00 -4.62 -1.00
C TYR A 310 29.28 -5.44 -1.07
N GLN A 311 30.06 -5.25 -2.14
CA GLN A 311 31.42 -5.76 -2.25
C GLN A 311 32.40 -4.58 -2.21
N ILE A 312 33.24 -4.54 -1.18
CA ILE A 312 34.26 -3.51 -0.98
C ILE A 312 35.61 -4.14 -1.29
N ASP A 313 36.31 -3.64 -2.31
CA ASP A 313 37.68 -4.05 -2.62
C ASP A 313 38.64 -3.16 -1.82
N VAL A 314 39.38 -3.74 -0.88
CA VAL A 314 40.34 -3.03 -0.01
C VAL A 314 41.76 -3.29 -0.49
N GLN A 315 42.54 -2.23 -0.63
CA GLN A 315 43.96 -2.27 -0.96
C GLN A 315 44.79 -2.01 0.29
N ALA A 316 45.68 -2.95 0.60
CA ALA A 316 46.79 -2.78 1.54
C ALA A 316 48.01 -2.32 0.76
N ARG A 317 48.69 -1.27 1.24
CA ARG A 317 49.83 -0.63 0.58
C ARG A 317 50.91 -0.25 1.60
N ASP A 318 52.13 -0.68 1.36
CA ASP A 318 53.34 -0.25 2.08
C ASP A 318 53.70 1.24 1.80
N GLU A 319 54.72 1.79 2.48
CA GLU A 319 55.28 3.09 2.09
C GLU A 319 56.20 3.01 0.85
N GLY A 320 56.66 1.81 0.47
CA GLY A 320 57.58 1.59 -0.65
C GLY A 320 56.92 1.46 -2.03
N GLY A 321 55.61 1.25 -2.10
CA GLY A 321 54.77 1.26 -3.30
C GLY A 321 54.12 -0.08 -3.69
N HIS A 322 54.49 -1.21 -3.09
CA HIS A 322 53.86 -2.51 -3.27
C HIS A 322 52.45 -2.58 -2.66
N THR A 323 51.59 -3.44 -3.22
CA THR A 323 50.19 -3.52 -2.81
C THR A 323 49.61 -4.90 -2.97
N ASP A 324 48.72 -5.28 -2.05
CA ASP A 324 47.83 -6.43 -2.15
C ASP A 324 46.36 -5.98 -2.01
N SER A 325 45.43 -6.85 -2.39
CA SER A 325 44.00 -6.56 -2.40
C SER A 325 43.19 -7.71 -1.80
N CYS A 326 42.34 -7.39 -0.81
CA CYS A 326 41.34 -8.28 -0.26
C CYS A 326 39.92 -7.73 -0.49
N LYS A 327 38.92 -8.58 -0.32
CA LYS A 327 37.51 -8.21 -0.50
C LYS A 327 36.75 -8.27 0.82
N ILE A 328 35.82 -7.36 1.02
CA ILE A 328 34.81 -7.45 2.08
C ILE A 328 33.45 -7.61 1.41
N ILE A 329 32.74 -8.68 1.75
CA ILE A 329 31.34 -8.87 1.38
C ILE A 329 30.50 -8.49 2.60
N VAL A 330 29.67 -7.48 2.42
CA VAL A 330 28.76 -6.94 3.44
C VAL A 330 27.35 -7.35 3.06
N ASP A 331 26.77 -8.30 3.79
CA ASP A 331 25.38 -8.70 3.63
C ASP A 331 24.49 -7.73 4.44
N VAL A 332 23.57 -7.02 3.79
CA VAL A 332 22.64 -6.13 4.48
C VAL A 332 21.49 -6.96 5.06
N VAL A 333 21.17 -6.72 6.33
CA VAL A 333 20.06 -7.37 7.03
C VAL A 333 18.86 -6.43 7.01
N ASP A 334 17.83 -6.88 6.31
CA ASP A 334 16.45 -6.39 6.28
C ASP A 334 15.88 -6.18 7.69
N THR A 335 15.22 -5.04 7.89
CA THR A 335 14.45 -4.70 9.08
C THR A 335 13.12 -4.10 8.69
N ASN A 336 12.06 -4.46 9.41
CA ASN A 336 10.69 -3.98 9.16
C ASN A 336 10.60 -2.44 9.33
N ASP A 337 10.77 -1.70 8.24
CA ASP A 337 10.86 -0.24 8.20
C ASP A 337 9.92 0.40 7.16
N ASN A 338 9.42 -0.40 6.21
CA ASN A 338 8.34 0.01 5.32
C ASN A 338 6.97 -0.38 5.90
N ASN A 339 5.90 -0.05 5.18
CA ASN A 339 4.54 -0.36 5.60
C ASN A 339 3.74 -0.91 4.41
N PRO A 340 2.73 -1.78 4.67
CA PRO A 340 1.99 -2.42 3.60
C PRO A 340 1.31 -1.39 2.69
N THR A 341 1.67 -1.33 1.42
CA THR A 341 1.10 -0.35 0.48
C THR A 341 -0.18 -0.91 -0.15
N ILE A 342 -1.33 -0.33 0.21
CA ILE A 342 -2.65 -0.72 -0.32
C ILE A 342 -2.98 0.07 -1.59
N ASN A 343 -2.87 -0.57 -2.75
CA ASN A 343 -3.21 0.00 -4.05
C ASN A 343 -4.62 -0.44 -4.50
N ILE A 344 -5.56 0.50 -4.63
CA ILE A 344 -6.90 0.22 -5.16
C ILE A 344 -6.83 0.15 -6.70
N ILE A 345 -7.01 -1.04 -7.28
CA ILE A 345 -7.02 -1.24 -8.74
C ILE A 345 -8.36 -0.83 -9.33
N SER A 346 -9.44 -1.28 -8.68
CA SER A 346 -10.82 -1.03 -9.08
C SER A 346 -11.71 -1.00 -7.86
N LYS A 347 -12.73 -0.14 -7.88
CA LYS A 347 -13.78 -0.08 -6.86
C LYS A 347 -15.12 0.34 -7.47
N SER A 348 -16.18 -0.29 -7.03
CA SER A 348 -17.56 0.16 -7.23
C SER A 348 -17.88 1.25 -6.22
N SER A 349 -18.41 2.38 -6.67
CA SER A 349 -18.95 3.42 -5.78
C SER A 349 -20.36 3.10 -5.27
N GLN A 350 -21.05 2.19 -5.97
CA GLN A 350 -22.44 1.83 -5.70
C GLN A 350 -22.68 0.35 -6.00
N ILE A 351 -23.50 -0.33 -5.20
CA ILE A 351 -23.95 -1.72 -5.41
C ILE A 351 -25.45 -1.84 -5.13
N SER A 352 -26.15 -2.72 -5.86
CA SER A 352 -27.58 -2.99 -5.64
C SER A 352 -27.83 -3.83 -4.39
N GLU A 353 -28.89 -3.56 -3.64
CA GLU A 353 -29.19 -4.34 -2.43
C GLU A 353 -29.58 -5.80 -2.73
N ASP A 354 -30.20 -6.05 -3.88
CA ASP A 354 -30.48 -7.40 -4.39
C ASP A 354 -29.22 -8.17 -4.86
N SER A 355 -28.02 -7.59 -4.67
CA SER A 355 -26.75 -8.24 -4.99
C SER A 355 -26.49 -9.41 -4.05
N LYS A 356 -26.31 -10.59 -4.65
CA LYS A 356 -26.03 -11.82 -3.92
C LYS A 356 -24.70 -11.75 -3.15
N SER A 357 -24.63 -12.48 -2.05
CA SER A 357 -23.35 -12.84 -1.39
C SER A 357 -22.32 -13.38 -2.41
N GLY A 358 -21.06 -12.97 -2.25
CA GLY A 358 -19.95 -13.24 -3.16
C GLY A 358 -19.77 -12.22 -4.31
N THR A 359 -20.52 -11.11 -4.32
CA THR A 359 -20.40 -10.07 -5.35
C THR A 359 -19.17 -9.19 -5.07
N VAL A 360 -18.31 -9.00 -6.08
CA VAL A 360 -17.04 -8.25 -5.94
C VAL A 360 -17.29 -6.73 -5.97
N LEU A 361 -16.82 -6.05 -4.93
CA LEU A 361 -16.94 -4.60 -4.73
C LEU A 361 -15.66 -3.84 -5.12
N ALA A 362 -14.50 -4.37 -4.76
CA ALA A 362 -13.21 -3.77 -5.04
C ALA A 362 -12.13 -4.84 -5.21
N ILE A 363 -11.11 -4.50 -5.99
CA ILE A 363 -9.90 -5.31 -6.15
C ILE A 363 -8.71 -4.44 -5.71
N LEU A 364 -7.96 -4.97 -4.75
CA LEU A 364 -6.81 -4.33 -4.13
C LEU A 364 -5.55 -5.13 -4.48
N ASN A 365 -4.45 -4.43 -4.76
CA ASN A 365 -3.11 -4.98 -4.78
C ASN A 365 -2.41 -4.51 -3.50
N ILE A 366 -1.92 -5.44 -2.68
CA ILE A 366 -1.40 -5.13 -1.35
C ILE A 366 0.01 -5.70 -1.30
N GLN A 367 0.98 -4.80 -1.19
CA GLN A 367 2.40 -5.14 -1.32
C GLN A 367 3.17 -4.46 -0.20
N ASP A 368 3.96 -5.25 0.51
CA ASP A 368 5.10 -4.71 1.24
C ASP A 368 6.37 -4.89 0.39
N VAL A 369 7.37 -4.05 0.63
CA VAL A 369 8.67 -4.11 -0.06
C VAL A 369 9.71 -4.87 0.75
N ASP A 370 9.51 -4.96 2.07
CA ASP A 370 10.34 -5.72 2.99
C ASP A 370 10.25 -7.22 2.68
N SER A 371 11.24 -8.02 3.10
CA SER A 371 11.33 -9.44 2.76
C SER A 371 10.98 -10.38 3.94
N ASN A 372 10.65 -11.63 3.63
CA ASN A 372 10.32 -12.67 4.61
C ASN A 372 9.06 -12.34 5.44
N GLU A 373 9.13 -12.43 6.77
CA GLU A 373 8.00 -12.18 7.69
C GLU A 373 7.60 -10.69 7.70
N SER A 374 8.57 -9.76 7.60
CA SER A 374 8.32 -8.32 7.37
C SER A 374 7.49 -8.08 6.10
N GLY A 375 7.75 -8.86 5.04
CA GLY A 375 7.04 -8.75 3.77
C GLY A 375 5.64 -9.42 3.73
N ASN A 376 5.26 -10.18 4.75
CA ASN A 376 4.02 -10.95 4.73
C ASN A 376 2.88 -10.15 5.38
N VAL A 377 1.81 -9.89 4.63
CA VAL A 377 0.76 -8.95 5.03
C VAL A 377 -0.56 -9.68 5.31
N ASN A 378 -1.14 -9.41 6.48
CA ASN A 378 -2.46 -9.87 6.88
C ASN A 378 -3.46 -8.70 6.95
N CYS A 379 -4.59 -8.84 6.23
CA CYS A 379 -5.59 -7.78 6.08
C CYS A 379 -6.91 -8.15 6.75
N HIS A 380 -7.48 -7.18 7.46
CA HIS A 380 -8.77 -7.29 8.15
C HIS A 380 -9.67 -6.07 7.85
N LEU A 381 -10.95 -6.25 8.11
CA LEU A 381 -11.99 -5.22 7.93
C LEU A 381 -12.44 -4.66 9.28
N ASN A 382 -13.12 -3.52 9.26
CA ASN A 382 -13.80 -2.99 10.45
C ASN A 382 -14.93 -3.92 10.92
N GLU A 383 -15.12 -4.03 12.24
CA GLU A 383 -16.19 -4.84 12.83
C GLU A 383 -17.58 -4.31 12.42
N ASN A 384 -18.53 -5.23 12.26
CA ASN A 384 -19.96 -4.98 11.96
C ASN A 384 -20.28 -4.53 10.52
N VAL A 385 -19.48 -4.88 9.51
CA VAL A 385 -19.82 -4.69 8.09
C VAL A 385 -20.18 -6.02 7.39
N PRO A 386 -21.14 -6.04 6.43
CA PRO A 386 -21.59 -7.25 5.72
C PRO A 386 -20.65 -7.68 4.57
N PHE A 387 -19.34 -7.45 4.72
CA PHE A 387 -18.34 -7.67 3.68
C PHE A 387 -17.17 -8.49 4.21
N VAL A 388 -16.56 -9.27 3.33
CA VAL A 388 -15.36 -10.07 3.63
C VAL A 388 -14.28 -9.80 2.59
N ILE A 389 -13.03 -9.80 3.03
CA ILE A 389 -11.85 -9.69 2.17
C ILE A 389 -11.29 -11.09 1.91
N GLN A 390 -11.09 -11.44 0.64
CA GLN A 390 -10.57 -12.73 0.22
C GLN A 390 -9.21 -12.52 -0.47
N SER A 391 -8.21 -13.31 -0.06
CA SER A 391 -6.87 -13.28 -0.65
C SER A 391 -6.78 -14.23 -1.85
N SER A 392 -6.16 -13.77 -2.93
CA SER A 392 -5.78 -14.57 -4.09
C SER A 392 -4.29 -14.93 -4.02
N PRO A 393 -3.86 -16.12 -4.50
CA PRO A 393 -2.44 -16.52 -4.49
C PRO A 393 -1.47 -15.55 -5.19
N ASP A 394 -1.99 -14.71 -6.09
CA ASP A 394 -1.22 -13.78 -6.91
C ASP A 394 -0.95 -12.41 -6.21
N GLY A 395 -1.22 -12.27 -4.91
CA GLY A 395 -1.04 -11.03 -4.14
C GLY A 395 -2.20 -10.02 -4.25
N PHE A 396 -3.27 -10.39 -4.95
CA PHE A 396 -4.48 -9.58 -5.07
C PHE A 396 -5.51 -9.95 -4.02
N TYR A 397 -6.25 -8.95 -3.53
CA TYR A 397 -7.35 -9.12 -2.60
C TYR A 397 -8.66 -8.65 -3.22
N SER A 398 -9.71 -9.46 -3.12
CA SER A 398 -11.07 -9.09 -3.50
C SER A 398 -11.90 -8.78 -2.25
N LEU A 399 -12.51 -7.60 -2.23
CA LEU A 399 -13.55 -7.26 -1.27
C LEU A 399 -14.90 -7.72 -1.84
N VAL A 400 -15.62 -8.57 -1.11
CA VAL A 400 -16.89 -9.14 -1.58
C VAL A 400 -18.01 -9.01 -0.53
N THR A 401 -19.26 -9.06 -0.97
CA THR A 401 -20.42 -9.19 -0.07
C THR A 401 -20.40 -10.55 0.64
N ASP A 402 -20.63 -10.55 1.96
CA ASP A 402 -20.72 -11.77 2.77
C ASP A 402 -22.19 -12.14 3.04
N SER A 403 -23.00 -11.15 3.44
CA SER A 403 -24.45 -11.29 3.62
C SER A 403 -25.26 -10.51 2.59
N ASP A 404 -26.57 -10.72 2.61
CA ASP A 404 -27.54 -9.89 1.88
C ASP A 404 -27.47 -8.43 2.38
N LEU A 405 -27.81 -7.49 1.50
CA LEU A 405 -27.81 -6.04 1.73
C LEU A 405 -29.26 -5.51 1.79
N ASP A 406 -29.46 -4.39 2.46
CA ASP A 406 -30.78 -3.80 2.78
C ASP A 406 -30.56 -2.28 2.96
N ARG A 407 -31.06 -1.48 2.01
CA ARG A 407 -30.85 -0.02 1.92
C ARG A 407 -31.74 0.75 2.90
N GLU A 408 -32.94 0.24 3.18
CA GLU A 408 -33.87 0.77 4.18
C GLU A 408 -33.26 0.69 5.58
N ARG A 409 -32.41 -0.32 5.82
CA ARG A 409 -31.63 -0.48 7.03
C ARG A 409 -30.35 0.37 7.06
N GLU A 410 -29.49 0.28 6.04
CA GLU A 410 -28.26 1.07 5.93
C GLU A 410 -27.93 1.41 4.46
N SER A 411 -28.07 2.69 4.09
CA SER A 411 -27.90 3.14 2.70
C SER A 411 -26.45 3.39 2.27
N GLU A 412 -25.51 3.49 3.21
CA GLU A 412 -24.09 3.76 2.95
C GLU A 412 -23.19 3.01 3.94
N TYR A 413 -22.11 2.43 3.44
CA TYR A 413 -21.08 1.77 4.23
C TYR A 413 -19.72 2.45 4.05
N ASN A 414 -19.06 2.73 5.18
CA ASN A 414 -17.66 3.11 5.22
C ASN A 414 -16.82 1.89 5.61
N ILE A 415 -16.25 1.23 4.61
CA ILE A 415 -15.51 -0.02 4.75
C ILE A 415 -14.03 0.32 4.93
N SER A 416 -13.48 0.06 6.12
CA SER A 416 -12.06 0.27 6.40
C SER A 416 -11.32 -1.04 6.22
N VAL A 417 -10.39 -1.08 5.27
CA VAL A 417 -9.46 -2.19 5.07
C VAL A 417 -8.16 -1.80 5.78
N THR A 418 -7.77 -2.57 6.80
CA THR A 418 -6.54 -2.39 7.55
C THR A 418 -5.64 -3.59 7.32
N CYS A 419 -4.40 -3.35 6.90
CA CYS A 419 -3.42 -4.38 6.60
C CYS A 419 -2.19 -4.15 7.47
N ALA A 420 -1.71 -5.22 8.10
CA ALA A 420 -0.53 -5.22 8.94
C ALA A 420 0.44 -6.30 8.47
N ASP A 421 1.73 -6.01 8.51
CA ASP A 421 2.78 -7.02 8.30
C ASP A 421 2.85 -8.03 9.46
N GLU A 422 3.69 -9.05 9.33
CA GLU A 422 4.05 -9.97 10.42
C GLU A 422 5.38 -9.58 11.11
N GLY A 423 5.88 -8.36 10.87
CA GLY A 423 7.11 -7.82 11.43
C GLY A 423 7.06 -7.53 12.93
N VAL A 424 8.22 -7.24 13.52
CA VAL A 424 8.35 -6.93 14.96
C VAL A 424 9.25 -5.69 15.17
N PRO A 425 8.69 -4.51 15.49
CA PRO A 425 7.26 -4.22 15.66
C PRO A 425 6.50 -4.28 14.33
N SER A 426 5.24 -4.70 14.40
CA SER A 426 4.39 -4.75 13.21
C SER A 426 3.93 -3.35 12.80
N LEU A 427 4.02 -3.05 11.50
CA LEU A 427 3.59 -1.82 10.87
C LEU A 427 2.30 -2.08 10.09
N SER A 428 1.49 -1.03 9.92
CA SER A 428 0.15 -1.19 9.35
C SER A 428 -0.31 0.05 8.61
N SER A 429 -1.11 -0.17 7.58
CA SER A 429 -1.79 0.85 6.80
C SER A 429 -3.29 0.59 6.76
N SER A 430 -4.07 1.64 6.48
CA SER A 430 -5.53 1.54 6.43
C SER A 430 -6.09 2.44 5.34
N VAL A 431 -7.11 1.96 4.62
CA VAL A 431 -7.83 2.71 3.60
C VAL A 431 -9.35 2.56 3.78
N THR A 432 -10.09 3.65 3.64
CA THR A 432 -11.55 3.65 3.75
C THR A 432 -12.20 3.75 2.36
N LEU A 433 -13.13 2.85 2.08
CA LEU A 433 -13.96 2.80 0.89
C LEU A 433 -15.40 3.19 1.26
N SER A 434 -15.88 4.30 0.70
CA SER A 434 -17.28 4.72 0.78
C SER A 434 -18.11 3.99 -0.29
N LEU A 435 -19.08 3.18 0.13
CA LEU A 435 -19.96 2.41 -0.74
C LEU A 435 -21.41 2.82 -0.52
N GLN A 436 -22.08 3.27 -1.58
CA GLN A 436 -23.51 3.58 -1.57
C GLN A 436 -24.31 2.34 -1.97
N ILE A 437 -25.47 2.11 -1.34
CA ILE A 437 -26.40 1.05 -1.76
C ILE A 437 -27.42 1.66 -2.74
N SER A 438 -27.61 1.04 -3.92
CA SER A 438 -28.66 1.42 -4.86
C SER A 438 -29.97 0.69 -4.55
N ASP A 439 -31.00 1.51 -4.48
CA ASP A 439 -32.39 1.18 -4.25
C ASP A 439 -33.00 0.24 -5.32
N VAL A 440 -33.64 -0.82 -4.85
CA VAL A 440 -34.46 -1.77 -5.60
C VAL A 440 -35.90 -1.66 -5.11
N ASN A 441 -36.88 -1.75 -6.01
CA ASN A 441 -38.29 -1.60 -5.66
C ASN A 441 -38.86 -2.88 -5.02
N ASP A 442 -38.46 -3.20 -3.79
CA ASP A 442 -38.86 -4.42 -3.09
C ASP A 442 -39.92 -4.20 -2.00
N ASN A 443 -40.09 -2.96 -1.50
CA ASN A 443 -41.22 -2.59 -0.66
C ASN A 443 -42.42 -2.12 -1.49
N ALA A 444 -43.62 -2.28 -0.93
CA ALA A 444 -44.85 -1.84 -1.55
C ALA A 444 -45.51 -0.75 -0.69
N PRO A 445 -46.23 0.23 -1.28
CA PRO A 445 -46.80 1.33 -0.52
C PRO A 445 -47.73 0.83 0.60
N VAL A 446 -47.45 1.15 1.87
CA VAL A 446 -48.25 0.73 3.03
C VAL A 446 -49.13 1.87 3.52
N PHE A 447 -50.45 1.64 3.60
CA PHE A 447 -51.40 2.62 4.16
C PHE A 447 -51.26 2.79 5.68
N ASP A 448 -51.41 4.03 6.17
CA ASP A 448 -51.38 4.35 7.61
C ASP A 448 -52.50 3.61 8.42
N LYS A 449 -53.53 3.07 7.75
CA LYS A 449 -54.64 2.30 8.33
C LYS A 449 -55.08 1.14 7.40
N SER A 450 -55.56 0.04 8.00
CA SER A 450 -56.13 -1.11 7.27
C SER A 450 -57.51 -0.85 6.65
N SER A 451 -58.25 0.12 7.18
CA SER A 451 -59.49 0.64 6.59
C SER A 451 -59.72 2.09 7.01
N TYR A 452 -60.45 2.84 6.20
CA TYR A 452 -60.88 4.20 6.52
C TYR A 452 -62.40 4.28 6.54
N GLU A 453 -62.94 4.98 7.52
CA GLU A 453 -64.36 5.28 7.65
C GLU A 453 -64.52 6.78 7.83
N ALA A 454 -65.38 7.39 7.03
CA ALA A 454 -65.68 8.82 7.08
C ALA A 454 -67.19 9.05 6.91
N SER A 455 -67.71 10.06 7.61
CA SER A 455 -69.12 10.43 7.50
C SER A 455 -69.29 11.77 6.79
N VAL A 456 -70.11 11.79 5.74
CA VAL A 456 -70.43 12.97 4.92
C VAL A 456 -71.87 13.37 5.22
N GLN A 457 -72.14 14.67 5.37
CA GLN A 457 -73.51 15.14 5.42
C GLN A 457 -74.10 15.11 4.00
N GLU A 458 -75.34 14.66 3.86
CA GLU A 458 -76.05 14.77 2.58
C GLU A 458 -76.22 16.22 2.10
N ASN A 459 -76.75 16.41 0.90
CA ASN A 459 -76.90 17.71 0.25
C ASN A 459 -75.56 18.48 0.16
N ASN A 460 -74.44 17.76 0.19
CA ASN A 460 -73.10 18.33 0.08
C ASN A 460 -72.86 18.97 -1.29
N THR A 461 -71.96 19.95 -1.31
CA THR A 461 -71.48 20.52 -2.58
C THR A 461 -70.67 19.48 -3.38
N PRO A 462 -70.86 19.39 -4.71
CA PRO A 462 -69.93 18.70 -5.59
C PRO A 462 -68.52 19.30 -5.48
N GLY A 463 -67.51 18.45 -5.48
CA GLY A 463 -66.09 18.80 -5.26
C GLY A 463 -65.64 18.80 -3.79
N LEU A 464 -66.55 18.62 -2.82
CA LEU A 464 -66.21 18.59 -1.39
C LEU A 464 -65.13 17.55 -1.08
N SER A 465 -64.02 17.99 -0.48
CA SER A 465 -63.01 17.08 0.09
C SER A 465 -63.55 16.41 1.34
N ILE A 466 -63.68 15.08 1.33
CA ILE A 466 -64.22 14.31 2.46
C ILE A 466 -63.13 14.07 3.50
N PHE A 467 -62.05 13.40 3.09
CA PHE A 467 -60.88 13.09 3.91
C PHE A 467 -59.70 12.68 3.01
N THR A 468 -58.54 12.44 3.61
CA THR A 468 -57.31 12.04 2.91
C THR A 468 -56.89 10.63 3.32
N VAL A 469 -56.65 9.74 2.35
CA VAL A 469 -55.89 8.49 2.59
C VAL A 469 -54.40 8.77 2.45
N ARG A 470 -53.57 8.03 3.18
CA ARG A 470 -52.11 8.14 3.10
C ARG A 470 -51.49 6.76 3.14
N ALA A 471 -50.61 6.51 2.19
CA ALA A 471 -49.65 5.41 2.19
C ALA A 471 -48.22 5.98 2.19
N ARG A 472 -47.28 5.13 2.56
CA ARG A 472 -45.85 5.42 2.60
C ARG A 472 -45.12 4.24 1.99
N ASP A 473 -44.06 4.53 1.25
CA ASP A 473 -43.08 3.53 0.88
C ASP A 473 -41.82 3.65 1.70
N ALA A 474 -41.03 2.57 1.74
CA ALA A 474 -39.75 2.52 2.45
C ALA A 474 -38.56 2.83 1.51
N ASP A 475 -38.70 2.48 0.23
CA ASP A 475 -37.79 2.70 -0.89
C ASP A 475 -37.36 4.18 -1.08
N PHE A 476 -36.62 4.47 -2.15
CA PHE A 476 -36.08 5.79 -2.43
C PHE A 476 -36.59 6.41 -3.74
N ASN A 477 -36.67 7.74 -3.75
CA ASN A 477 -37.03 8.58 -4.90
C ASN A 477 -38.29 8.11 -5.68
N GLN A 478 -38.09 7.44 -6.82
CA GLN A 478 -39.13 7.06 -7.77
C GLN A 478 -39.84 5.78 -7.33
N ASN A 479 -39.11 4.85 -6.70
CA ASN A 479 -39.66 3.64 -6.12
C ASN A 479 -40.53 4.01 -4.90
N ALA A 480 -40.14 5.00 -4.08
CA ALA A 480 -41.04 5.54 -3.06
C ALA A 480 -42.12 6.53 -3.55
N ARG A 481 -42.27 6.78 -4.86
CA ARG A 481 -43.22 7.78 -5.38
C ARG A 481 -44.65 7.25 -5.44
N VAL A 482 -45.30 7.15 -4.28
CA VAL A 482 -46.70 6.72 -4.15
C VAL A 482 -47.66 7.57 -4.99
N SER A 483 -48.51 6.88 -5.75
CA SER A 483 -49.66 7.41 -6.47
C SER A 483 -50.96 6.70 -6.04
N TYR A 484 -52.05 7.45 -5.90
CA TYR A 484 -53.35 6.94 -5.46
C TYR A 484 -54.32 6.78 -6.63
N LEU A 485 -54.88 5.58 -6.80
CA LEU A 485 -55.83 5.25 -7.86
C LEU A 485 -57.12 4.70 -7.25
N LEU A 486 -58.26 5.09 -7.80
CA LEU A 486 -59.56 4.50 -7.44
C LEU A 486 -59.71 3.16 -8.16
N GLU A 487 -60.02 2.08 -7.44
CA GLU A 487 -60.24 0.77 -8.06
C GLU A 487 -61.62 0.71 -8.73
N ASP A 488 -61.67 0.25 -9.98
CA ASP A 488 -62.90 0.12 -10.76
C ASP A 488 -63.91 -0.79 -10.05
N SER A 489 -64.93 -0.16 -9.48
CA SER A 489 -65.93 -0.78 -8.64
C SER A 489 -67.29 -0.12 -8.89
N SER A 490 -68.37 -0.83 -8.58
CA SER A 490 -69.73 -0.30 -8.71
C SER A 490 -70.56 -0.60 -7.47
N VAL A 491 -71.41 0.36 -7.11
CA VAL A 491 -72.34 0.31 -5.98
C VAL A 491 -73.73 0.49 -6.55
N ASN A 492 -74.64 -0.44 -6.29
CA ASN A 492 -76.01 -0.44 -6.81
C ASN A 492 -76.09 -0.26 -8.35
N GLY A 493 -75.11 -0.79 -9.09
CA GLY A 493 -75.00 -0.67 -10.55
C GLY A 493 -74.44 0.65 -11.07
N VAL A 494 -74.09 1.59 -10.18
CA VAL A 494 -73.47 2.89 -10.50
C VAL A 494 -71.95 2.79 -10.26
N PRO A 495 -71.08 3.23 -11.20
CA PRO A 495 -69.64 3.20 -11.01
C PRO A 495 -69.21 4.17 -9.92
N VAL A 496 -68.31 3.74 -9.03
CA VAL A 496 -67.84 4.54 -7.88
C VAL A 496 -67.15 5.83 -8.32
N SER A 497 -66.51 5.85 -9.50
CA SER A 497 -65.93 7.05 -10.12
C SER A 497 -66.94 8.17 -10.44
N SER A 498 -68.24 7.89 -10.40
CA SER A 498 -69.31 8.91 -10.47
C SER A 498 -69.79 9.42 -9.12
N LEU A 499 -69.38 8.76 -8.02
CA LEU A 499 -69.68 9.14 -6.63
C LEU A 499 -68.51 9.95 -6.04
N VAL A 500 -67.29 9.44 -6.22
CA VAL A 500 -66.06 9.97 -5.62
C VAL A 500 -64.90 9.93 -6.61
N SER A 501 -63.93 10.81 -6.40
CA SER A 501 -62.63 10.81 -7.07
C SER A 501 -61.51 10.88 -6.03
N VAL A 502 -60.33 10.39 -6.39
CA VAL A 502 -59.12 10.47 -5.55
C VAL A 502 -58.06 11.29 -6.28
N SER A 503 -57.39 12.19 -5.56
CA SER A 503 -56.24 12.94 -6.07
C SER A 503 -55.00 12.05 -6.09
N ALA A 504 -54.42 11.85 -7.28
CA ALA A 504 -53.34 10.90 -7.50
C ALA A 504 -52.07 11.19 -6.69
N ASP A 505 -51.70 12.46 -6.49
CA ASP A 505 -50.48 12.83 -5.76
C ASP A 505 -50.71 13.07 -4.25
N SER A 506 -51.96 13.36 -3.82
CA SER A 506 -52.25 13.80 -2.45
C SER A 506 -53.12 12.84 -1.62
N GLY A 507 -53.79 11.87 -2.26
CA GLY A 507 -54.68 10.92 -1.58
C GLY A 507 -55.98 11.55 -1.06
N VAL A 508 -56.28 12.82 -1.36
CA VAL A 508 -57.54 13.47 -0.98
C VAL A 508 -58.68 12.86 -1.78
N ILE A 509 -59.75 12.45 -1.08
CA ILE A 509 -60.98 11.92 -1.69
C ILE A 509 -62.02 13.03 -1.76
N HIS A 510 -62.53 13.30 -2.97
CA HIS A 510 -63.54 14.30 -3.25
C HIS A 510 -64.89 13.64 -3.59
N ALA A 511 -65.98 14.23 -3.13
CA ALA A 511 -67.33 13.90 -3.60
C ALA A 511 -67.53 14.48 -5.00
N VAL A 512 -67.83 13.65 -6.00
CA VAL A 512 -68.07 14.10 -7.39
C VAL A 512 -69.48 14.69 -7.56
N ARG A 513 -70.41 14.30 -6.68
CA ARG A 513 -71.81 14.75 -6.67
C ARG A 513 -72.30 15.03 -5.24
N SER A 514 -73.48 15.65 -5.13
CA SER A 514 -74.24 15.67 -3.88
C SER A 514 -74.77 14.28 -3.57
N PHE A 515 -74.71 13.89 -2.30
CA PHE A 515 -75.35 12.69 -1.77
C PHE A 515 -76.74 13.02 -1.21
N ASP A 516 -77.60 12.01 -1.22
CA ASP A 516 -79.01 11.99 -0.83
C ASP A 516 -79.13 10.71 0.00
N TYR A 517 -79.53 10.83 1.27
CA TYR A 517 -79.51 9.74 2.23
C TYR A 517 -80.61 8.70 1.94
N GLU A 518 -81.76 9.15 1.44
CA GLU A 518 -82.91 8.33 1.07
C GLU A 518 -82.56 7.38 -0.09
N GLN A 519 -81.69 7.80 -1.00
CA GLN A 519 -81.15 6.99 -2.09
C GLN A 519 -79.98 6.10 -1.67
N ILE A 520 -79.00 6.62 -0.92
CA ILE A 520 -77.77 5.89 -0.55
C ILE A 520 -77.38 6.27 0.88
N LYS A 521 -77.43 5.29 1.81
CA LYS A 521 -77.10 5.50 3.23
C LYS A 521 -75.62 5.31 3.55
N ASP A 522 -75.01 4.31 2.94
CA ASP A 522 -73.57 4.08 2.99
C ASP A 522 -73.07 3.37 1.72
N PHE A 523 -71.78 3.52 1.42
CA PHE A 523 -71.13 2.78 0.36
C PHE A 523 -69.65 2.53 0.68
N GLN A 524 -69.12 1.45 0.10
CA GLN A 524 -67.72 1.06 0.26
C GLN A 524 -67.04 0.94 -1.11
N PHE A 525 -65.76 1.30 -1.15
CA PHE A 525 -64.91 1.18 -2.32
C PHE A 525 -63.46 0.95 -1.90
N ARG A 526 -62.58 0.74 -2.88
CA ARG A 526 -61.16 0.51 -2.64
C ARG A 526 -60.32 1.59 -3.32
N VAL A 527 -59.29 2.03 -2.60
CA VAL A 527 -58.24 2.89 -3.14
C VAL A 527 -56.96 2.06 -3.20
N LYS A 528 -56.33 2.04 -4.36
CA LYS A 528 -55.04 1.43 -4.61
C LYS A 528 -53.95 2.49 -4.41
N ALA A 529 -52.93 2.19 -3.62
CA ALA A 529 -51.67 2.93 -3.64
C ALA A 529 -50.69 2.14 -4.50
N GLN A 530 -50.01 2.81 -5.42
CA GLN A 530 -49.04 2.22 -6.34
C GLN A 530 -47.81 3.11 -6.43
N ASP A 531 -46.64 2.52 -6.33
CA ASP A 531 -45.37 3.23 -6.49
C ASP A 531 -45.10 3.71 -7.93
N GLY A 532 -43.94 4.34 -8.12
CA GLY A 532 -43.40 4.70 -9.42
C GLY A 532 -42.42 3.68 -10.01
N GLY A 533 -42.33 2.49 -9.43
CA GLY A 533 -41.33 1.45 -9.71
C GLY A 533 -41.47 0.74 -11.05
N SER A 534 -40.56 -0.19 -11.31
CA SER A 534 -40.56 -1.03 -12.52
C SER A 534 -39.94 -2.41 -12.25
N PRO A 535 -40.74 -3.46 -11.98
CA PRO A 535 -42.20 -3.47 -11.98
C PRO A 535 -42.79 -2.67 -10.80
N PRO A 536 -43.95 -2.01 -10.96
CA PRO A 536 -44.54 -1.26 -9.87
C PRO A 536 -45.29 -2.17 -8.88
N LEU A 537 -45.01 -2.02 -7.59
CA LEU A 537 -45.71 -2.66 -6.49
C LEU A 537 -46.88 -1.79 -6.01
N SER A 538 -47.81 -2.42 -5.29
CA SER A 538 -49.04 -1.75 -4.86
C SER A 538 -49.77 -2.47 -3.75
N SER A 539 -50.52 -1.69 -2.96
CA SER A 539 -51.47 -2.19 -1.97
C SER A 539 -52.85 -1.58 -2.19
N ASN A 540 -53.87 -2.10 -1.49
CA ASN A 540 -55.21 -1.53 -1.49
C ASN A 540 -55.74 -1.34 -0.07
N VAL A 541 -56.60 -0.34 0.09
CA VAL A 541 -57.32 -0.07 1.34
C VAL A 541 -58.81 0.06 1.07
N SER A 542 -59.63 -0.45 1.98
CA SER A 542 -61.08 -0.31 1.91
C SER A 542 -61.52 0.98 2.60
N VAL A 543 -62.31 1.78 1.88
CA VAL A 543 -62.90 3.04 2.35
C VAL A 543 -64.41 2.87 2.44
N LYS A 544 -64.97 3.20 3.62
CA LYS A 544 -66.41 3.27 3.85
C LYS A 544 -66.84 4.74 4.03
N ILE A 545 -67.81 5.17 3.23
CA ILE A 545 -68.48 6.46 3.39
C ILE A 545 -69.86 6.20 3.98
N ILE A 546 -70.17 6.88 5.08
CA ILE A 546 -71.50 6.90 5.70
C ILE A 546 -72.12 8.27 5.44
N ILE A 547 -73.29 8.29 4.83
CA ILE A 547 -74.03 9.53 4.60
C ILE A 547 -74.87 9.80 5.85
N ARG A 548 -74.84 11.05 6.33
CA ARG A 548 -75.67 11.53 7.42
C ARG A 548 -76.86 12.28 6.85
N ASP A 549 -78.02 11.73 7.14
CA ASP A 549 -79.36 12.31 7.14
C ASP A 549 -79.39 13.77 7.65
N GLN A 550 -80.15 14.64 6.98
CA GLN A 550 -80.50 16.00 7.35
C GLN A 550 -82.02 16.15 7.27
N ASN A 551 -82.63 17.09 8.03
CA ASN A 551 -84.09 17.26 8.00
C ASN A 551 -84.50 18.02 6.72
N ASP A 552 -84.53 17.29 5.61
CA ASP A 552 -84.52 17.74 4.22
C ASP A 552 -85.86 17.47 3.51
N ASN A 553 -86.59 16.43 3.94
CA ASN A 553 -87.98 16.21 3.57
C ASN A 553 -88.93 16.81 4.61
N ALA A 554 -90.23 16.70 4.41
CA ALA A 554 -91.24 17.20 5.35
C ALA A 554 -92.38 16.17 5.43
N PRO A 555 -93.04 16.03 6.59
CA PRO A 555 -93.91 14.88 6.83
C PRO A 555 -95.11 14.87 5.89
N GLN A 556 -95.26 13.81 5.10
CA GLN A 556 -96.37 13.66 4.16
C GLN A 556 -97.58 13.02 4.83
N VAL A 557 -98.70 13.73 4.89
CA VAL A 557 -99.98 13.17 5.35
C VAL A 557 -100.59 12.28 4.29
N LEU A 558 -100.75 10.99 4.59
CA LEU A 558 -101.35 9.98 3.72
C LEU A 558 -102.87 9.88 3.92
N TYR A 559 -103.35 10.10 5.15
CA TYR A 559 -104.77 10.03 5.48
C TYR A 559 -105.15 11.04 6.57
N PRO A 560 -106.30 11.74 6.47
CA PRO A 560 -107.27 11.70 5.36
C PRO A 560 -106.76 12.34 4.06
N VAL A 561 -107.23 11.82 2.92
CA VAL A 561 -106.73 12.21 1.58
C VAL A 561 -107.17 13.62 1.19
N GLN A 562 -106.22 14.53 1.01
CA GLN A 562 -106.49 15.91 0.57
C GLN A 562 -106.52 16.05 -0.96
N SER A 563 -107.55 15.51 -1.60
CA SER A 563 -107.81 15.79 -3.02
C SER A 563 -108.71 17.01 -3.16
N GLY A 564 -108.29 18.01 -3.96
CA GLY A 564 -108.81 19.39 -3.95
C GLY A 564 -110.29 19.60 -4.31
N ALA A 565 -111.07 18.54 -4.57
CA ALA A 565 -112.49 18.58 -4.87
C ALA A 565 -113.35 17.66 -3.98
N SER A 566 -112.77 16.94 -3.01
CA SER A 566 -113.54 16.08 -2.09
C SER A 566 -112.93 16.09 -0.68
N VAL A 567 -113.47 16.98 0.17
CA VAL A 567 -113.27 16.90 1.62
C VAL A 567 -114.32 15.94 2.17
N VAL A 568 -113.95 14.67 2.31
CA VAL A 568 -114.71 13.69 3.09
C VAL A 568 -114.84 14.24 4.52
N ALA A 569 -116.06 14.44 4.98
CA ALA A 569 -116.33 14.84 6.35
C ALA A 569 -116.50 13.56 7.20
N GLU A 570 -115.68 13.43 8.24
CA GLU A 570 -115.79 12.32 9.19
C GLU A 570 -117.03 12.54 10.06
N ILE A 571 -117.89 11.53 10.21
CA ILE A 571 -119.16 11.69 10.91
C ILE A 571 -119.02 11.27 12.38
N VAL A 572 -119.44 12.14 13.29
CA VAL A 572 -119.54 11.86 14.73
C VAL A 572 -121.01 11.89 15.14
N PRO A 573 -121.57 10.79 15.66
CA PRO A 573 -122.95 10.78 16.15
C PRO A 573 -123.08 11.63 17.41
N ARG A 574 -124.25 12.21 17.66
CA ARG A 574 -124.52 13.01 18.88
C ARG A 574 -124.51 12.16 20.15
N SER A 575 -124.71 10.85 20.00
CA SER A 575 -124.56 9.85 21.05
C SER A 575 -123.11 9.46 21.37
N ALA A 576 -122.10 10.10 20.76
CA ALA A 576 -120.70 9.84 21.04
C ALA A 576 -120.30 10.18 22.50
N ASP A 577 -119.88 9.16 23.23
CA ASP A 577 -119.30 9.28 24.57
C ASP A 577 -117.93 9.99 24.57
N VAL A 578 -117.43 10.30 25.77
CA VAL A 578 -116.08 10.83 25.98
C VAL A 578 -115.03 9.79 25.54
N GLY A 579 -114.07 10.22 24.72
CA GLY A 579 -113.00 9.37 24.18
C GLY A 579 -113.35 8.65 22.87
N TYR A 580 -114.50 8.96 22.26
CA TYR A 580 -114.90 8.41 20.95
C TYR A 580 -113.87 8.75 19.88
N LEU A 581 -113.40 7.73 19.14
CA LEU A 581 -112.44 7.89 18.04
C LEU A 581 -113.16 8.43 16.80
N VAL A 582 -112.84 9.66 16.42
CA VAL A 582 -113.41 10.35 15.25
C VAL A 582 -112.73 9.85 13.97
N THR A 583 -111.40 9.95 13.95
CA THR A 583 -110.54 9.55 12.83
C THR A 583 -109.09 9.51 13.33
N LYS A 584 -108.15 9.14 12.47
CA LYS A 584 -106.72 9.09 12.78
C LYS A 584 -105.93 9.75 11.65
N VAL A 585 -105.14 10.77 11.97
CA VAL A 585 -104.18 11.33 11.02
C VAL A 585 -103.02 10.35 10.87
N VAL A 586 -102.77 9.91 9.63
CA VAL A 586 -101.62 9.07 9.29
C VAL A 586 -100.70 9.86 8.39
N ALA A 587 -99.45 10.01 8.83
CA ALA A 587 -98.39 10.64 8.07
C ALA A 587 -97.13 9.75 8.09
N VAL A 588 -96.24 10.01 7.14
CA VAL A 588 -94.92 9.38 7.01
C VAL A 588 -93.90 10.47 6.74
N ASP A 589 -92.69 10.30 7.26
CA ASP A 589 -91.53 11.02 6.74
C ASP A 589 -90.60 10.06 5.98
N VAL A 590 -89.78 10.61 5.09
CA VAL A 590 -88.84 9.84 4.26
C VAL A 590 -87.46 9.75 4.93
N ASP A 591 -87.13 10.75 5.74
CA ASP A 591 -85.90 10.88 6.53
C ASP A 591 -85.77 9.72 7.57
N SER A 592 -84.83 9.80 8.52
CA SER A 592 -84.64 8.75 9.53
C SER A 592 -84.34 9.27 10.94
N GLY A 593 -84.40 8.36 11.91
CA GLY A 593 -84.11 8.67 13.32
C GLY A 593 -85.06 9.72 13.91
N GLN A 594 -84.54 10.90 14.25
CA GLN A 594 -85.33 12.01 14.79
C GLN A 594 -86.00 12.86 13.71
N ASN A 595 -85.42 12.91 12.50
CA ASN A 595 -85.96 13.65 11.37
C ASN A 595 -87.29 13.02 10.89
N ALA A 596 -87.43 11.69 10.97
CA ALA A 596 -88.70 11.00 10.77
C ALA A 596 -89.56 10.78 12.03
N TRP A 597 -89.21 11.39 13.18
CA TRP A 597 -89.97 11.18 14.42
C TRP A 597 -91.20 12.11 14.49
N LEU A 598 -92.34 11.61 14.06
CA LEU A 598 -93.56 12.40 13.93
C LEU A 598 -94.25 12.69 15.28
N SER A 599 -94.71 13.94 15.44
CA SER A 599 -95.57 14.40 16.51
C SER A 599 -96.83 15.10 15.96
N TYR A 600 -97.98 14.86 16.58
CA TYR A 600 -99.28 15.33 16.10
C TYR A 600 -99.86 16.38 17.07
N LYS A 601 -100.24 17.56 16.56
CA LYS A 601 -100.72 18.69 17.37
C LYS A 601 -101.97 19.32 16.77
N LEU A 602 -102.98 19.59 17.60
CA LEU A 602 -104.17 20.33 17.19
C LEU A 602 -103.88 21.84 17.20
N GLN A 603 -103.62 22.42 16.03
CA GLN A 603 -103.24 23.84 15.89
C GLN A 603 -104.46 24.76 15.91
N LYS A 604 -105.54 24.40 15.19
CA LYS A 604 -106.81 25.15 15.17
C LYS A 604 -107.99 24.19 15.20
N ALA A 605 -109.06 24.58 15.87
CA ALA A 605 -110.32 23.84 15.92
C ALA A 605 -111.48 24.83 16.04
N THR A 606 -112.64 24.49 15.46
CA THR A 606 -113.88 25.28 15.63
C THR A 606 -114.31 25.34 17.11
N ASP A 607 -114.28 24.21 17.82
CA ASP A 607 -114.20 24.17 19.29
C ASP A 607 -112.97 23.36 19.75
N ARG A 608 -112.08 24.01 20.50
CA ARG A 608 -110.86 23.41 21.05
C ARG A 608 -111.10 22.58 22.32
N ALA A 609 -112.27 22.72 22.96
CA ALA A 609 -112.66 21.94 24.13
C ALA A 609 -113.44 20.65 23.76
N LEU A 610 -113.76 20.44 22.48
CA LEU A 610 -114.53 19.29 22.00
C LEU A 610 -113.64 18.13 21.53
N PHE A 611 -112.47 18.41 20.95
CA PHE A 611 -111.58 17.41 20.36
C PHE A 611 -110.14 17.51 20.87
N GLU A 612 -109.50 16.35 21.06
CA GLU A 612 -108.06 16.21 21.28
C GLU A 612 -107.42 15.39 20.17
N VAL A 613 -106.10 15.52 20.03
CA VAL A 613 -105.29 14.72 19.10
C VAL A 613 -104.15 14.08 19.89
N GLY A 614 -104.02 12.76 19.81
CA GLY A 614 -102.97 12.03 20.50
C GLY A 614 -101.59 12.31 19.91
N LEU A 615 -100.67 12.80 20.76
CA LEU A 615 -99.37 13.38 20.35
C LEU A 615 -98.48 12.43 19.51
N GLN A 616 -98.58 11.12 19.71
CA GLN A 616 -97.71 10.11 19.07
C GLN A 616 -98.44 9.21 18.06
N ASN A 617 -99.77 9.12 18.12
CA ASN A 617 -100.56 8.22 17.27
C ASN A 617 -101.49 8.96 16.29
N GLY A 618 -101.66 10.29 16.40
CA GLY A 618 -102.49 11.08 15.50
C GLY A 618 -104.00 10.80 15.60
N GLU A 619 -104.44 10.05 16.61
CA GLU A 619 -105.86 9.75 16.82
C GLU A 619 -106.61 10.98 17.32
N ILE A 620 -107.70 11.33 16.63
CA ILE A 620 -108.58 12.43 17.01
C ILE A 620 -109.74 11.86 17.84
N ARG A 621 -109.92 12.35 19.07
CA ARG A 621 -110.94 11.85 20.01
C ARG A 621 -111.78 12.97 20.61
N THR A 622 -112.99 12.66 21.05
CA THR A 622 -113.87 13.59 21.78
C THR A 622 -113.41 13.77 23.23
N VAL A 623 -113.24 15.02 23.68
CA VAL A 623 -112.83 15.34 25.07
C VAL A 623 -114.03 15.44 26.01
N ARG A 624 -115.19 15.78 25.46
CA ARG A 624 -116.48 15.87 26.15
C ARG A 624 -117.59 15.31 25.27
N GLN A 625 -118.73 14.97 25.88
CA GLN A 625 -119.93 14.59 25.14
C GLN A 625 -120.38 15.73 24.21
N VAL A 626 -120.83 15.37 23.02
CA VAL A 626 -121.34 16.30 22.00
C VAL A 626 -122.77 16.73 22.38
N THR A 627 -123.11 18.00 22.16
CA THR A 627 -124.42 18.58 22.55
C THR A 627 -125.07 19.30 21.39
N ASP A 628 -126.40 19.47 21.43
CA ASP A 628 -127.17 20.19 20.39
C ASP A 628 -126.83 21.69 20.23
N LYS A 629 -125.91 22.22 21.05
CA LYS A 629 -125.37 23.58 20.93
C LYS A 629 -124.05 23.64 20.15
N ASP A 630 -123.44 22.49 19.91
CA ASP A 630 -122.17 22.40 19.19
C ASP A 630 -122.41 22.51 17.69
N ALA A 631 -121.54 23.23 16.98
CA ALA A 631 -121.73 23.47 15.55
C ALA A 631 -121.67 22.15 14.75
N VAL A 632 -122.65 21.93 13.88
CA VAL A 632 -122.77 20.73 13.03
C VAL A 632 -121.51 20.50 12.19
N LYS A 633 -120.90 21.58 11.70
CA LYS A 633 -119.65 21.57 10.91
C LYS A 633 -118.46 22.02 11.76
N GLN A 634 -117.64 21.07 12.17
CA GLN A 634 -116.40 21.29 12.89
C GLN A 634 -115.22 21.21 11.92
N ARG A 635 -114.28 22.15 11.98
CA ARG A 635 -113.04 22.12 11.19
C ARG A 635 -111.85 22.05 12.11
N LEU A 636 -111.08 20.97 12.00
CA LEU A 636 -109.87 20.72 12.77
C LEU A 636 -108.65 20.87 11.85
N THR A 637 -107.72 21.75 12.20
CA THR A 637 -106.41 21.83 11.56
C THR A 637 -105.40 21.14 12.48
N VAL A 638 -105.05 19.90 12.13
CA VAL A 638 -104.00 19.13 12.78
C VAL A 638 -102.69 19.41 12.05
N VAL A 639 -101.61 19.59 12.79
CA VAL A 639 -100.26 19.73 12.25
C VAL A 639 -99.49 18.49 12.66
N VAL A 640 -98.82 17.88 11.70
CA VAL A 640 -97.81 16.87 11.92
C VAL A 640 -96.46 17.59 11.85
N GLU A 641 -95.68 17.52 12.91
CA GLU A 641 -94.35 18.11 13.02
C GLU A 641 -93.36 16.99 13.32
N ASP A 642 -92.26 16.93 12.57
CA ASP A 642 -91.14 16.05 12.89
C ASP A 642 -90.39 16.51 14.18
N ASN A 643 -89.36 15.77 14.58
CA ASN A 643 -88.45 16.17 15.67
C ASN A 643 -87.04 16.55 15.15
N GLY A 644 -86.94 16.93 13.87
CA GLY A 644 -85.70 17.37 13.24
C GLY A 644 -85.29 18.79 13.64
N GLN A 645 -84.11 19.22 13.20
CA GLN A 645 -83.64 20.60 13.38
C GLN A 645 -83.09 21.18 12.07
N PRO A 646 -83.76 22.19 11.45
CA PRO A 646 -85.03 22.79 11.86
C PRO A 646 -86.19 21.80 11.69
N SER A 647 -87.16 21.83 12.60
CA SER A 647 -88.34 20.98 12.50
C SER A 647 -89.23 21.46 11.36
N ARG A 648 -89.72 20.52 10.56
CA ARG A 648 -90.64 20.75 9.44
C ARG A 648 -92.00 20.14 9.76
N SER A 649 -92.99 20.59 9.01
CA SER A 649 -94.39 20.28 9.33
C SER A 649 -95.30 20.30 8.12
N ALA A 650 -96.38 19.52 8.22
CA ALA A 650 -97.48 19.52 7.29
C ALA A 650 -98.82 19.67 8.01
N THR A 651 -99.73 20.43 7.41
CA THR A 651 -101.01 20.78 8.02
C THR A 651 -102.15 20.04 7.33
N VAL A 652 -102.91 19.23 8.06
CA VAL A 652 -104.13 18.57 7.55
C VAL A 652 -105.39 19.25 8.10
N ASN A 653 -106.30 19.62 7.22
CA ASN A 653 -107.66 20.03 7.59
C ASN A 653 -108.56 18.78 7.59
N VAL A 654 -109.02 18.37 8.77
CA VAL A 654 -110.05 17.36 8.97
C VAL A 654 -111.37 18.08 9.19
N ASN A 655 -112.34 17.85 8.30
CA ASN A 655 -113.71 18.30 8.52
C ASN A 655 -114.47 17.19 9.24
N VAL A 656 -115.17 17.55 10.30
CA VAL A 656 -115.98 16.63 11.11
C VAL A 656 -117.42 17.12 11.09
N ALA A 657 -118.35 16.23 10.76
CA ALA A 657 -119.79 16.50 10.73
C ALA A 657 -120.48 15.83 11.92
N VAL A 658 -121.15 16.61 12.76
CA VAL A 658 -121.92 16.11 13.91
C VAL A 658 -123.35 15.79 13.43
N ALA A 659 -123.61 14.53 13.13
CA ALA A 659 -124.89 14.07 12.59
C ALA A 659 -125.18 12.63 13.01
N ASP A 660 -126.44 12.31 13.27
CA ASP A 660 -126.83 10.95 13.66
C ASP A 660 -127.04 10.03 12.45
N SER A 661 -127.09 10.59 11.23
CA SER A 661 -127.14 9.80 9.99
C SER A 661 -126.63 10.54 8.74
N PHE A 662 -126.08 9.80 7.78
CA PHE A 662 -125.57 10.31 6.50
C PHE A 662 -126.55 11.21 5.69
N PRO A 663 -127.87 10.96 5.65
CA PRO A 663 -128.83 11.81 4.95
C PRO A 663 -128.91 13.25 5.50
N GLU A 664 -128.69 13.42 6.80
CA GLU A 664 -128.76 14.72 7.49
C GLU A 664 -127.61 15.65 7.06
N VAL A 665 -126.44 15.06 6.78
CA VAL A 665 -125.24 15.76 6.27
C VAL A 665 -125.46 16.30 4.85
N LEU A 666 -126.22 15.59 4.01
CA LEU A 666 -126.46 16.01 2.62
C LEU A 666 -127.43 17.20 2.51
N SER A 667 -128.33 17.38 3.48
CA SER A 667 -129.28 18.50 3.49
C SER A 667 -128.69 19.88 3.84
N GLU A 668 -127.54 19.94 4.52
CA GLU A 668 -126.87 21.21 4.88
C GLU A 668 -125.67 21.57 3.96
N PHE A 669 -125.29 20.69 3.02
CA PHE A 669 -124.09 20.87 2.18
C PHE A 669 -124.37 21.31 0.73
N THR A 670 -125.59 21.75 0.39
CA THR A 670 -125.96 22.23 -0.95
C THR A 670 -125.51 23.66 -1.26
N ASP A 671 -124.24 23.97 -0.99
CA ASP A 671 -123.57 25.21 -1.43
C ASP A 671 -122.13 24.92 -1.89
N LEU A 672 -122.04 24.17 -3.00
CA LEU A 672 -120.83 24.04 -3.82
C LEU A 672 -121.22 24.24 -5.28
N THR A 673 -120.85 25.42 -5.81
CA THR A 673 -121.10 25.84 -7.18
C THR A 673 -120.50 24.85 -8.18
N HIS A 674 -121.35 24.26 -9.02
CA HIS A 674 -120.94 23.43 -10.14
C HIS A 674 -120.42 24.29 -11.29
N ASP A 675 -119.12 24.63 -11.27
CA ASP A 675 -118.45 25.19 -12.45
C ASP A 675 -118.20 24.09 -13.49
N LYS A 676 -119.15 23.94 -14.42
CA LYS A 676 -119.02 23.10 -15.62
C LYS A 676 -118.40 23.90 -16.77
N ASP A 677 -117.10 24.15 -16.71
CA ASP A 677 -116.34 24.54 -17.90
C ASP A 677 -116.02 23.31 -18.77
N TYR A 678 -117.00 22.94 -19.60
CA TYR A 678 -116.84 21.93 -20.63
C TYR A 678 -116.00 22.54 -21.77
N ASN A 679 -114.71 22.23 -21.81
CA ASN A 679 -113.73 22.97 -22.61
C ASN A 679 -113.75 22.52 -24.09
N ASP A 680 -114.48 23.25 -24.94
CA ASP A 680 -114.64 23.00 -26.39
C ASP A 680 -113.32 22.96 -27.20
N ASN A 681 -112.19 23.37 -26.61
CA ASN A 681 -110.91 23.46 -27.29
C ASN A 681 -110.17 22.12 -27.46
N LEU A 682 -110.59 21.04 -26.78
CA LEU A 682 -109.87 19.75 -26.83
C LEU A 682 -109.88 19.14 -28.24
N THR A 683 -110.99 19.27 -28.97
CA THR A 683 -111.11 18.79 -30.36
C THR A 683 -110.21 19.59 -31.30
N PHE A 684 -110.11 20.90 -31.11
CA PHE A 684 -109.23 21.77 -31.88
C PHE A 684 -107.75 21.40 -31.67
N TYR A 685 -107.29 21.23 -30.42
CA TYR A 685 -105.91 20.82 -30.15
C TYR A 685 -105.59 19.41 -30.66
N LEU A 686 -106.55 18.48 -30.64
CA LEU A 686 -106.35 17.12 -31.16
C LEU A 686 -106.26 17.09 -32.69
N VAL A 687 -107.07 17.90 -33.40
CA VAL A 687 -106.96 18.09 -34.86
C VAL A 687 -105.66 18.81 -35.23
N LEU A 688 -105.26 19.83 -34.46
CA LEU A 688 -103.99 20.54 -34.65
C LEU A 688 -102.78 19.60 -34.46
N ALA A 689 -102.80 18.75 -33.43
CA ALA A 689 -101.78 17.74 -33.20
C ALA A 689 -101.70 16.72 -34.35
N LEU A 690 -102.83 16.21 -34.84
CA LEU A 690 -102.88 15.31 -36.01
C LEU A 690 -102.34 15.98 -37.27
N ALA A 691 -102.67 17.25 -37.51
CA ALA A 691 -102.16 18.02 -38.64
C ALA A 691 -100.63 18.24 -38.56
N VAL A 692 -100.10 18.58 -37.38
CA VAL A 692 -98.66 18.77 -37.15
C VAL A 692 -97.89 17.45 -37.29
N VAL A 693 -98.39 16.34 -36.74
CA VAL A 693 -97.77 15.01 -36.87
C VAL A 693 -97.78 14.55 -38.33
N SER A 694 -98.89 14.74 -39.06
CA SER A 694 -98.98 14.46 -40.50
C SER A 694 -98.01 15.31 -41.32
N PHE A 695 -97.90 16.60 -41.03
CA PHE A 695 -96.95 17.50 -41.68
C PHE A 695 -95.50 17.09 -41.43
N LEU A 696 -95.12 16.78 -40.18
CA LEU A 696 -93.78 16.29 -39.84
C LEU A 696 -93.48 14.94 -40.50
N PHE A 697 -94.46 14.04 -40.61
CA PHE A 697 -94.32 12.77 -41.31
C PHE A 697 -94.07 12.97 -42.82
N ILE A 698 -94.84 13.85 -43.48
CA ILE A 698 -94.65 14.19 -44.90
C ILE A 698 -93.30 14.90 -45.13
N VAL A 699 -92.92 15.86 -44.28
CA VAL A 699 -91.63 16.55 -44.35
C VAL A 699 -90.47 15.58 -44.15
N SER A 700 -90.58 14.62 -43.22
CA SER A 700 -89.55 13.59 -43.03
C SER A 700 -89.45 12.62 -44.21
N ILE A 701 -90.56 12.23 -44.85
CA ILE A 701 -90.53 11.44 -46.10
C ILE A 701 -89.89 12.25 -47.24
N ILE A 702 -90.23 13.53 -47.41
CA ILE A 702 -89.61 14.41 -48.42
C ILE A 702 -88.13 14.62 -48.12
N ALA A 703 -87.72 14.74 -46.86
CA ALA A 703 -86.32 14.83 -46.45
C ALA A 703 -85.55 13.52 -46.72
N ILE A 704 -86.15 12.36 -46.45
CA ILE A 704 -85.54 11.06 -46.77
C ILE A 704 -85.42 10.87 -48.29
N LEU A 705 -86.44 11.23 -49.07
CA LEU A 705 -86.40 11.18 -50.53
C LEU A 705 -85.41 12.19 -51.12
N SER A 706 -85.32 13.41 -50.57
CA SER A 706 -84.37 14.43 -51.03
C SER A 706 -82.93 14.05 -50.67
N VAL A 707 -82.66 13.51 -49.48
CA VAL A 707 -81.35 12.96 -49.09
C VAL A 707 -80.97 11.75 -49.94
N LYS A 708 -81.93 10.87 -50.27
CA LYS A 708 -81.69 9.68 -51.11
C LYS A 708 -81.42 10.07 -52.57
N CYS A 709 -82.16 11.03 -53.12
CA CYS A 709 -81.85 11.64 -54.42
C CYS A 709 -80.54 12.43 -54.40
N TYR A 710 -80.21 13.14 -53.31
CA TYR A 710 -78.98 13.92 -53.18
C TYR A 710 -77.74 13.03 -53.08
N ARG A 711 -77.78 11.96 -52.27
CA ARG A 711 -76.71 10.93 -52.25
C ARG A 711 -76.54 10.27 -53.62
N TRP A 712 -77.65 9.85 -54.25
CA TRP A 712 -77.62 9.23 -55.59
C TRP A 712 -77.09 10.16 -56.70
N ARG A 713 -77.29 11.48 -56.56
CA ARG A 713 -76.80 12.50 -57.51
C ARG A 713 -75.37 12.97 -57.19
N ARG A 714 -74.93 12.88 -55.93
CA ARG A 714 -73.59 13.28 -55.45
C ARG A 714 -72.50 12.29 -55.84
N GLU A 715 -72.82 11.03 -56.12
CA GLU A 715 -71.86 10.00 -56.55
C GLU A 715 -71.53 10.01 -58.08
N ARG A 716 -72.12 10.94 -58.86
CA ARG A 716 -71.92 10.98 -60.33
C ARG A 716 -71.49 12.33 -60.93
N MET A 717 -71.29 13.37 -60.13
CA MET A 717 -71.03 14.73 -60.63
C MET A 717 -69.75 15.35 -60.04
N PHE A 718 -68.68 15.30 -60.85
CA PHE A 718 -67.41 16.03 -60.74
C PHE A 718 -66.49 15.65 -59.55
N TYR A 719 -65.21 15.30 -59.74
CA TYR A 719 -64.37 15.25 -60.95
C TYR A 719 -64.36 16.54 -61.81
N LYS A 720 -64.11 17.68 -61.17
CA LYS A 720 -63.32 18.80 -61.70
C LYS A 720 -63.12 19.89 -60.65
N SER A 721 -61.93 20.46 -60.69
CA SER A 721 -61.46 21.75 -60.18
C SER A 721 -62.56 22.82 -59.97
N GLY A 722 -62.48 23.73 -59.01
CA GLY A 722 -61.34 24.16 -58.18
C GLY A 722 -61.28 25.70 -58.11
N ALA A 723 -60.71 26.25 -57.03
CA ALA A 723 -60.42 27.68 -56.78
C ALA A 723 -61.60 28.68 -56.74
N ASN A 724 -61.80 29.34 -55.57
CA ASN A 724 -61.39 30.75 -55.41
C ASN A 724 -61.46 31.24 -53.94
N LEU A 725 -60.48 32.08 -53.57
CA LEU A 725 -60.27 32.77 -52.27
C LEU A 725 -61.09 34.10 -52.17
N PRO A 726 -61.24 34.76 -50.98
CA PRO A 726 -60.22 35.65 -50.31
C PRO A 726 -59.96 35.33 -48.80
N VAL A 727 -58.73 35.37 -48.22
CA VAL A 727 -57.87 36.52 -47.79
C VAL A 727 -58.34 37.18 -46.45
N ILE A 728 -57.80 36.84 -45.25
CA ILE A 728 -56.58 37.37 -44.52
C ILE A 728 -56.85 38.74 -43.82
N PRO A 729 -56.22 39.19 -42.69
CA PRO A 729 -55.13 38.66 -41.80
C PRO A 729 -55.59 38.42 -40.32
N TYR A 730 -54.82 37.89 -39.35
CA TYR A 730 -53.44 38.20 -38.90
C TYR A 730 -52.68 37.00 -38.32
N TYR A 731 -51.37 37.22 -38.12
CA TYR A 731 -50.27 36.26 -37.90
C TYR A 731 -49.12 37.08 -37.23
N PRO A 732 -47.91 36.54 -36.96
CA PRO A 732 -47.47 35.48 -36.02
C PRO A 732 -46.69 36.20 -34.86
N PRO A 733 -45.43 35.91 -34.39
CA PRO A 733 -44.50 34.78 -34.62
C PRO A 733 -43.55 34.43 -33.42
N LEU A 734 -42.36 33.79 -33.52
CA LEU A 734 -41.56 33.04 -34.52
C LEU A 734 -40.62 32.08 -33.71
N TYR A 735 -40.47 30.81 -34.14
CA TYR A 735 -39.19 30.09 -34.43
C TYR A 735 -38.08 29.86 -33.36
N ALA A 736 -37.11 28.93 -33.53
CA ALA A 736 -37.00 27.68 -34.32
C ALA A 736 -35.64 26.98 -34.10
N ASP A 737 -35.49 25.76 -34.64
CA ASP A 737 -34.29 25.22 -35.34
C ASP A 737 -33.02 24.85 -34.54
N VAL A 738 -32.22 23.81 -34.86
CA VAL A 738 -32.19 22.84 -36.00
C VAL A 738 -31.73 21.44 -35.52
N GLY A 739 -32.21 20.37 -36.16
CA GLY A 739 -31.44 19.13 -36.42
C GLY A 739 -31.65 17.96 -35.43
N GLY A 740 -31.74 16.70 -35.88
CA GLY A 740 -31.73 16.15 -37.24
C GLY A 740 -31.58 14.63 -37.21
N THR A 741 -32.20 13.91 -38.15
CA THR A 741 -32.38 12.42 -38.20
C THR A 741 -33.33 11.85 -37.11
N GLY A 742 -34.23 10.90 -37.39
CA GLY A 742 -34.76 10.44 -38.67
C GLY A 742 -35.05 8.93 -38.76
N THR A 743 -36.20 8.46 -38.28
CA THR A 743 -36.84 7.19 -38.74
C THR A 743 -38.34 7.12 -38.41
N LEU A 744 -39.05 6.32 -39.21
CA LEU A 744 -40.50 6.04 -39.25
C LEU A 744 -40.88 4.97 -38.17
N GLN A 745 -42.14 4.65 -37.78
CA GLN A 745 -43.49 5.00 -38.26
C GLN A 745 -44.60 4.60 -37.23
N HIS A 746 -45.83 5.09 -37.48
CA HIS A 746 -47.16 4.55 -37.08
C HIS A 746 -47.60 4.44 -35.60
N VAL A 747 -48.44 5.40 -35.22
CA VAL A 747 -49.49 5.29 -34.18
C VAL A 747 -50.71 4.54 -34.76
N TYR A 748 -51.30 3.62 -33.99
CA TYR A 748 -52.59 3.01 -34.31
C TYR A 748 -53.72 3.61 -33.47
N ASN A 749 -54.63 4.35 -34.13
CA ASN A 749 -55.95 4.67 -33.59
C ASN A 749 -56.92 3.51 -33.83
N TYR A 750 -57.80 3.24 -32.87
CA TYR A 750 -58.88 2.26 -32.97
C TYR A 750 -60.24 2.97 -33.16
N GLU A 751 -60.88 2.76 -34.31
CA GLU A 751 -62.30 3.11 -34.51
C GLU A 751 -63.16 1.84 -34.40
N VAL A 752 -64.16 1.87 -33.50
CA VAL A 752 -65.11 0.79 -33.28
C VAL A 752 -66.44 1.14 -33.94
N CYS A 753 -66.80 0.43 -35.01
CA CYS A 753 -68.15 0.48 -35.58
C CYS A 753 -69.04 -0.60 -34.97
N ARG A 754 -70.18 -0.20 -34.37
CA ARG A 754 -71.29 -1.09 -34.01
C ARG A 754 -72.51 -0.78 -34.88
N THR A 755 -73.16 -1.83 -35.37
CA THR A 755 -74.43 -1.75 -36.09
C THR A 755 -75.62 -1.98 -35.15
N THR A 756 -76.75 -1.36 -35.47
CA THR A 756 -78.00 -1.46 -34.71
C THR A 756 -79.04 -2.28 -35.49
N ASP A 757 -79.24 -3.55 -35.14
CA ASP A 757 -80.56 -4.13 -34.79
C ASP A 757 -80.48 -5.67 -34.62
N SER A 758 -80.67 -6.17 -33.40
CA SER A 758 -81.27 -7.48 -33.13
C SER A 758 -81.64 -7.59 -31.64
N ARG A 759 -82.76 -8.24 -31.31
CA ARG A 759 -83.36 -8.21 -29.98
C ARG A 759 -82.94 -9.38 -29.08
N LYS A 760 -82.31 -9.03 -27.96
CA LYS A 760 -82.13 -9.74 -26.66
C LYS A 760 -81.18 -10.96 -26.55
N SER A 761 -80.29 -10.81 -25.55
CA SER A 761 -79.62 -11.82 -24.69
C SER A 761 -78.87 -13.00 -25.34
N ASP A 762 -77.58 -12.80 -25.63
CA ASP A 762 -76.46 -13.36 -24.84
C ASP A 762 -75.10 -12.97 -25.49
N LEU A 763 -74.09 -12.65 -24.68
CA LEU A 763 -72.76 -12.23 -25.19
C LEU A 763 -71.66 -13.21 -24.75
N LYS A 764 -70.91 -13.74 -25.71
CA LYS A 764 -69.73 -14.59 -25.47
C LYS A 764 -68.57 -14.14 -26.36
N TYR A 765 -67.38 -14.00 -25.78
CA TYR A 765 -66.21 -13.40 -26.42
C TYR A 765 -65.36 -14.39 -27.25
N GLY A 766 -64.66 -13.88 -28.27
CA GLY A 766 -63.60 -14.56 -29.01
C GLY A 766 -62.65 -13.55 -29.70
N ARG A 767 -61.33 -13.73 -29.56
CA ARG A 767 -60.26 -12.86 -30.10
C ARG A 767 -59.89 -13.21 -31.55
N PRO A 768 -59.26 -12.27 -32.28
CA PRO A 768 -57.93 -12.49 -32.89
C PRO A 768 -56.95 -11.37 -32.45
N CYS A 769 -55.66 -11.58 -32.14
CA CYS A 769 -54.56 -12.29 -32.84
C CYS A 769 -53.98 -11.51 -34.03
N SER A 770 -52.74 -11.04 -33.85
CA SER A 770 -51.81 -10.56 -34.88
C SER A 770 -50.43 -11.17 -34.60
N GLU A 771 -49.87 -11.88 -35.58
CA GLU A 771 -48.57 -12.57 -35.49
C GLU A 771 -47.49 -11.92 -36.37
N SER A 772 -46.26 -12.42 -36.19
CA SER A 772 -45.05 -12.32 -37.02
C SER A 772 -44.19 -11.05 -36.86
N ILE A 773 -42.85 -11.08 -36.97
CA ILE A 773 -41.81 -12.17 -36.93
C ILE A 773 -40.49 -11.44 -36.53
N ILE A 774 -39.55 -11.97 -35.71
CA ILE A 774 -38.47 -12.94 -35.98
C ILE A 774 -37.99 -13.53 -34.64
N SER A 775 -37.87 -14.85 -34.53
CA SER A 775 -36.91 -15.51 -33.63
C SER A 775 -36.39 -16.80 -34.28
N LEU A 776 -35.12 -17.11 -34.03
CA LEU A 776 -34.44 -18.29 -34.58
C LEU A 776 -34.71 -19.51 -33.69
N ASP A 777 -34.97 -20.67 -34.30
CA ASP A 777 -34.97 -21.98 -33.62
C ASP A 777 -33.65 -22.72 -33.91
N SER A 778 -33.17 -23.48 -32.92
CA SER A 778 -32.38 -24.70 -33.13
C SER A 778 -32.17 -25.45 -31.81
N SER A 779 -33.16 -26.23 -31.35
CA SER A 779 -33.02 -27.68 -31.11
C SER A 779 -34.10 -28.26 -30.17
N GLY A 780 -34.84 -29.28 -30.63
CA GLY A 780 -35.81 -30.01 -29.79
C GLY A 780 -37.01 -30.57 -30.56
N THR A 781 -36.78 -31.60 -31.37
CA THR A 781 -37.74 -32.11 -32.37
C THR A 781 -38.88 -32.97 -31.79
N GLN A 782 -40.03 -32.96 -32.50
CA GLN A 782 -41.16 -33.92 -32.50
C GLN A 782 -42.21 -33.85 -31.36
N THR A 783 -43.53 -34.12 -31.57
CA THR A 783 -44.56 -33.78 -32.58
C THR A 783 -45.79 -34.70 -32.37
N LEU A 784 -47.02 -34.14 -32.38
CA LEU A 784 -48.33 -34.82 -32.63
C LEU A 784 -48.83 -35.79 -31.51
N THR A 785 -50.14 -36.05 -31.25
CA THR A 785 -51.41 -35.36 -31.60
C THR A 785 -52.55 -35.77 -30.64
N HIS A 786 -53.35 -34.79 -30.22
CA HIS A 786 -54.83 -34.78 -30.25
C HIS A 786 -55.65 -36.00 -29.76
N ALA A 787 -56.32 -35.86 -28.59
CA ALA A 787 -57.62 -36.49 -28.32
C ALA A 787 -58.49 -35.66 -27.33
N GLN A 788 -59.77 -35.54 -27.68
CA GLN A 788 -60.89 -34.93 -26.94
C GLN A 788 -61.32 -35.78 -25.70
N ARG A 789 -62.17 -35.38 -24.74
CA ARG A 789 -62.77 -34.10 -24.24
C ARG A 789 -63.85 -34.50 -23.19
N GLU A 790 -64.25 -33.61 -22.28
CA GLU A 790 -65.44 -33.72 -21.37
C GLU A 790 -65.30 -34.75 -20.20
N ARG A 791 -65.93 -34.61 -19.01
CA ARG A 791 -66.67 -33.49 -18.35
C ARG A 791 -66.93 -33.78 -16.85
N MET A 792 -67.29 -32.71 -16.13
CA MET A 792 -68.28 -32.64 -15.01
C MET A 792 -67.93 -33.06 -13.57
N LYS A 793 -68.15 -32.06 -12.69
CA LYS A 793 -68.83 -32.06 -11.37
C LYS A 793 -68.09 -32.54 -10.10
N PHE A 794 -67.93 -31.56 -9.19
CA PHE A 794 -68.45 -31.55 -7.82
C PHE A 794 -68.99 -32.89 -7.27
N ASP A 795 -68.42 -33.38 -6.17
CA ASP A 795 -68.92 -33.02 -4.83
C ASP A 795 -67.79 -33.11 -3.78
N ASN A 796 -68.06 -32.59 -2.58
CA ASN A 796 -67.09 -32.37 -1.49
C ASN A 796 -67.58 -33.03 -0.18
N CYS A 797 -66.71 -33.11 0.84
CA CYS A 797 -66.93 -33.77 2.15
C CYS A 797 -66.85 -35.32 2.11
N ASP A 798 -66.37 -36.02 3.13
CA ASP A 798 -65.98 -35.63 4.50
C ASP A 798 -64.65 -36.29 4.91
N ASP A 799 -63.98 -35.72 5.92
CA ASP A 799 -63.58 -36.48 7.13
C ASP A 799 -62.95 -35.54 8.18
N GLN A 800 -63.71 -35.25 9.25
CA GLN A 800 -63.13 -34.90 10.56
C GLN A 800 -62.89 -36.24 11.30
N GLN A 801 -61.87 -36.44 12.13
CA GLN A 801 -61.68 -35.65 13.34
C GLN A 801 -60.40 -36.04 14.13
N LYS A 802 -59.63 -35.01 14.51
CA LYS A 802 -58.67 -34.89 15.64
C LYS A 802 -57.31 -35.64 15.64
N PRO A 803 -56.24 -34.96 16.13
CA PRO A 803 -54.87 -35.47 16.34
C PRO A 803 -54.72 -36.08 17.79
N PRO A 804 -53.54 -36.55 18.30
CA PRO A 804 -52.20 -36.09 17.90
C PRO A 804 -50.95 -37.00 17.97
N SER A 805 -49.88 -36.38 17.46
CA SER A 805 -48.47 -36.41 17.89
C SER A 805 -47.52 -37.52 17.43
N ALA A 806 -46.37 -37.05 16.90
CA ALA A 806 -45.00 -37.61 17.02
C ALA A 806 -44.68 -38.87 16.17
N ASP A 807 -43.58 -39.02 15.41
CA ASP A 807 -42.37 -38.21 15.18
C ASP A 807 -41.32 -39.04 14.35
N TRP A 808 -40.23 -38.39 13.91
CA TRP A 808 -38.88 -38.92 13.54
C TRP A 808 -38.60 -39.94 12.36
N ARG A 809 -37.77 -39.45 11.40
CA ARG A 809 -36.55 -40.05 10.77
C ARG A 809 -36.57 -41.10 9.61
N PHE A 810 -35.87 -40.69 8.53
CA PHE A 810 -34.93 -41.41 7.62
C PHE A 810 -34.89 -42.96 7.49
N THR A 811 -34.93 -43.46 6.24
CA THR A 811 -34.10 -44.56 5.64
C THR A 811 -34.26 -44.55 4.09
N GLN A 812 -33.70 -45.48 3.28
CA GLN A 812 -32.28 -45.58 2.85
C GLN A 812 -32.15 -46.44 1.54
N ASN A 813 -31.07 -46.26 0.75
CA ASN A 813 -30.77 -47.04 -0.48
C ASN A 813 -30.24 -48.47 -0.25
N GLN A 814 -30.27 -49.34 -1.30
CA GLN A 814 -29.32 -50.41 -1.75
C GLN A 814 -30.06 -51.66 -2.33
N ARG A 815 -29.53 -52.62 -3.14
CA ARG A 815 -28.21 -53.01 -3.76
C ARG A 815 -28.48 -54.04 -4.93
N PRO A 816 -27.59 -54.92 -5.49
CA PRO A 816 -26.12 -55.24 -5.35
C PRO A 816 -25.30 -54.99 -6.66
N GLY A 817 -23.95 -55.06 -6.81
CA GLY A 817 -22.85 -55.95 -6.34
C GLY A 817 -22.35 -56.85 -7.51
N PRO A 818 -21.06 -57.33 -7.67
CA PRO A 818 -19.96 -57.48 -6.68
C PRO A 818 -18.44 -57.30 -7.13
N SER A 819 -17.54 -57.16 -6.12
CA SER A 819 -16.13 -57.67 -5.93
C SER A 819 -14.97 -57.52 -6.96
N GLY A 820 -13.67 -57.36 -6.58
CA GLY A 820 -13.01 -57.07 -5.27
C GLY A 820 -11.47 -57.37 -5.17
N ALA A 821 -10.79 -56.81 -4.14
CA ALA A 821 -9.47 -57.17 -3.51
C ALA A 821 -8.12 -57.08 -4.33
N ALA A 822 -6.90 -56.88 -3.77
CA ALA A 822 -6.38 -56.34 -2.48
C ALA A 822 -4.81 -56.21 -2.50
N ALA A 823 -4.21 -55.64 -1.42
CA ALA A 823 -2.80 -55.72 -0.95
C ALA A 823 -1.79 -54.55 -1.19
N THR A 824 -0.87 -54.40 -0.22
CA THR A 824 0.23 -53.41 -0.01
C THR A 824 1.51 -54.17 0.45
N PRO A 825 2.61 -53.53 0.91
CA PRO A 825 3.49 -52.49 0.33
C PRO A 825 4.99 -52.94 0.26
N GLU A 826 5.91 -52.20 -0.39
CA GLU A 826 7.31 -52.03 0.09
C GLU A 826 8.15 -50.98 -0.69
N VAL A 827 9.41 -50.78 -0.28
CA VAL A 827 10.28 -49.60 -0.49
C VAL A 827 11.53 -49.93 -1.32
N ALA A 828 12.01 -49.02 -2.21
CA ALA A 828 13.43 -48.55 -2.31
C ALA A 828 13.86 -48.00 -3.70
N VAL A 829 14.37 -46.76 -3.68
CA VAL A 829 15.64 -46.25 -4.28
C VAL A 829 16.13 -46.75 -5.66
N GLY A 830 16.41 -45.80 -6.58
CA GLY A 830 17.65 -45.87 -7.39
C GLY A 830 17.61 -45.44 -8.87
N THR A 831 18.18 -44.24 -9.15
CA THR A 831 19.03 -43.88 -10.33
C THR A 831 18.57 -44.14 -11.79
N GLY A 832 18.76 -43.15 -12.66
CA GLY A 832 18.74 -43.30 -14.13
C GLY A 832 19.94 -44.11 -14.69
N PRO A 833 20.11 -44.26 -16.02
CA PRO A 833 20.37 -43.10 -16.90
C PRO A 833 19.82 -43.18 -18.36
N TRP A 834 20.13 -42.14 -19.15
CA TRP A 834 19.98 -42.06 -20.63
C TRP A 834 20.90 -43.05 -21.40
N PRO A 835 20.62 -43.37 -22.69
CA PRO A 835 21.19 -42.57 -23.80
C PRO A 835 20.23 -42.28 -25.00
N ASN A 836 20.65 -41.31 -25.81
CA ASN A 836 19.99 -40.67 -26.98
C ASN A 836 20.86 -40.92 -28.26
N PRO A 837 20.64 -40.27 -29.43
CA PRO A 837 19.42 -39.86 -30.16
C PRO A 837 19.30 -40.78 -31.42
N PRO A 838 19.32 -40.40 -32.74
CA PRO A 838 18.97 -39.19 -33.54
C PRO A 838 17.51 -39.30 -34.10
N THR A 839 16.97 -38.56 -35.10
CA THR A 839 17.43 -37.63 -36.17
C THR A 839 16.54 -36.38 -36.34
N GLU A 840 17.21 -35.22 -36.43
CA GLU A 840 17.01 -34.12 -37.40
C GLU A 840 15.66 -33.37 -37.53
N ALA A 841 15.62 -32.12 -36.99
CA ALA A 841 15.26 -30.89 -37.73
C ALA A 841 15.51 -29.61 -36.89
N GLU A 842 16.74 -29.09 -36.97
CA GLU A 842 17.18 -27.68 -36.84
C GLU A 842 16.69 -26.74 -35.71
N GLN A 843 17.61 -26.42 -34.79
CA GLN A 843 17.84 -25.06 -34.28
C GLN A 843 19.17 -24.54 -34.87
N LEU A 844 19.27 -23.26 -35.27
CA LEU A 844 20.13 -22.22 -34.65
C LEU A 844 20.23 -20.90 -35.46
N GLN A 845 20.48 -19.80 -34.74
CA GLN A 845 21.25 -18.59 -35.12
C GLN A 845 20.83 -17.66 -36.30
N ALA A 846 20.18 -16.56 -35.90
CA ALA A 846 20.60 -15.16 -36.06
C ALA A 846 20.69 -14.43 -37.43
N LEU A 847 20.21 -13.17 -37.34
CA LEU A 847 20.80 -11.91 -37.83
C LEU A 847 20.11 -11.17 -38.99
N MET A 848 20.11 -9.84 -38.84
CA MET A 848 19.76 -8.75 -39.75
C MET A 848 18.25 -8.42 -39.87
N ALA A 849 17.82 -7.14 -39.78
CA ALA A 849 18.59 -5.90 -39.82
C ALA A 849 18.09 -4.82 -38.83
N ALA A 850 19.03 -4.30 -38.02
CA ALA A 850 19.09 -2.91 -37.58
C ALA A 850 20.58 -2.58 -37.37
N ALA A 851 21.15 -1.73 -38.22
CA ALA A 851 22.51 -1.18 -38.01
C ALA A 851 22.40 0.02 -37.03
N ASN A 852 23.32 0.27 -36.09
CA ASN A 852 24.77 0.57 -36.22
C ASN A 852 25.03 1.70 -37.24
N GLU A 853 25.86 2.72 -36.99
CA GLU A 853 26.96 2.90 -36.02
C GLU A 853 27.20 4.45 -35.82
N VAL A 854 27.59 4.96 -34.62
CA VAL A 854 28.98 5.37 -34.21
C VAL A 854 29.58 6.56 -34.99
N SER A 855 30.34 7.53 -34.45
CA SER A 855 30.67 7.98 -33.07
C SER A 855 31.38 9.35 -33.11
N GLU A 856 31.66 9.90 -31.92
CA GLU A 856 32.86 10.69 -31.56
C GLU A 856 33.14 12.14 -32.05
N ALA A 857 33.22 13.01 -31.03
CA ALA A 857 34.39 13.86 -30.70
C ALA A 857 34.56 15.30 -31.24
N THR A 858 34.82 16.17 -30.24
CA THR A 858 35.67 17.38 -30.22
C THR A 858 35.24 18.73 -30.83
N ASN A 859 35.11 19.69 -29.89
CA ASN A 859 35.76 21.01 -29.84
C ASN A 859 35.10 22.30 -30.40
N THR A 860 34.97 23.24 -29.44
CA THR A 860 35.28 24.69 -29.52
C THR A 860 34.42 25.63 -30.38
N LEU A 861 33.51 26.38 -29.74
CA LEU A 861 33.66 27.83 -29.44
C LEU A 861 32.32 28.43 -28.91
N GLY A 862 32.38 29.22 -27.83
CA GLY A 862 31.28 30.12 -27.41
C GLY A 862 31.38 31.51 -28.09
N PRO A 863 30.83 32.61 -27.52
CA PRO A 863 30.16 32.73 -26.22
C PRO A 863 28.90 33.66 -26.18
N GLY A 864 28.30 33.82 -24.99
CA GLY A 864 27.43 34.96 -24.62
C GLY A 864 25.92 34.65 -24.57
N THR A 865 25.15 35.07 -23.55
CA THR A 865 25.43 35.98 -22.43
C THR A 865 24.64 35.61 -21.15
N MET A 866 25.30 35.70 -19.98
CA MET A 866 24.61 36.00 -18.71
C MET A 866 24.23 37.49 -18.71
N GLY A 867 23.17 37.98 -18.07
CA GLY A 867 22.68 37.60 -16.74
C GLY A 867 23.38 38.46 -15.69
N LEU A 868 22.75 39.55 -15.23
CA LEU A 868 23.24 40.37 -14.13
C LEU A 868 22.12 40.87 -13.23
N SER A 869 22.26 40.58 -11.94
CA SER A 869 21.46 41.11 -10.83
C SER A 869 22.04 42.44 -10.35
N THR A 870 21.24 43.34 -9.76
CA THR A 870 21.38 43.76 -8.34
C THR A 870 20.62 45.05 -7.92
N ARG A 871 20.15 45.03 -6.66
CA ARG A 871 20.07 46.15 -5.67
C ARG A 871 18.98 47.25 -5.76
N TYR A 872 18.20 47.28 -4.67
CA TYR A 872 17.77 48.42 -3.83
C TYR A 872 16.98 49.63 -4.40
N SER A 873 15.85 49.88 -3.73
CA SER A 873 14.92 51.03 -3.78
C SER A 873 15.62 52.40 -3.50
N PRO A 874 15.01 53.57 -3.83
CA PRO A 874 13.70 54.01 -3.29
C PRO A 874 12.80 54.89 -4.23
N GLN A 875 11.54 55.13 -3.84
CA GLN A 875 10.95 56.47 -3.53
C GLN A 875 9.41 56.44 -3.35
N PHE A 876 8.93 57.10 -2.28
CA PHE A 876 7.65 57.83 -2.06
C PHE A 876 6.37 57.38 -2.82
N THR A 877 5.27 56.90 -2.20
CA THR A 877 4.39 57.49 -1.16
C THR A 877 3.93 58.93 -1.51
N LEU A 878 2.65 59.26 -1.64
CA LEU A 878 1.63 59.34 -0.58
C LEU A 878 0.25 59.69 -1.19
N GLN A 879 -0.87 59.16 -0.67
CA GLN A 879 -1.92 59.99 -0.04
C GLN A 879 -3.00 59.20 0.71
N HIS A 880 -3.43 59.76 1.84
CA HIS A 880 -4.54 59.36 2.71
C HIS A 880 -5.91 59.73 2.05
N VAL A 881 -6.99 58.92 2.11
CA VAL A 881 -8.02 58.78 3.18
C VAL A 881 -8.85 60.08 3.41
N PRO A 882 -10.18 60.08 3.74
CA PRO A 882 -11.26 59.04 3.77
C PRO A 882 -12.53 59.42 2.94
N ASP A 883 -13.61 58.62 2.92
CA ASP A 883 -14.90 58.99 3.59
C ASP A 883 -16.10 58.01 3.42
N TYR A 884 -17.00 58.07 4.42
CA TYR A 884 -18.44 57.70 4.51
C TYR A 884 -19.20 57.23 3.23
N ARG A 885 -20.20 56.33 3.26
CA ARG A 885 -21.34 56.22 4.21
C ARG A 885 -22.22 55.00 3.89
N GLN A 886 -22.94 54.48 4.88
CA GLN A 886 -24.13 53.62 4.72
C GLN A 886 -25.28 54.27 5.51
N ASN A 887 -26.51 54.27 5.00
CA ASN A 887 -27.69 54.86 5.65
C ASN A 887 -28.98 54.17 5.15
N VAL A 888 -29.76 53.53 6.05
CA VAL A 888 -31.24 53.62 6.18
C VAL A 888 -31.57 53.27 7.65
N TYR A 889 -32.69 53.78 8.18
CA TYR A 889 -32.94 54.02 9.60
C TYR A 889 -34.40 53.69 9.98
N ILE A 890 -34.66 52.93 11.07
CA ILE A 890 -35.98 52.83 11.75
C ILE A 890 -35.74 52.67 13.27
N PRO A 891 -36.49 53.37 14.18
CA PRO A 891 -36.13 53.51 15.60
C PRO A 891 -37.05 52.80 16.63
N GLY A 892 -36.58 52.67 17.88
CA GLY A 892 -37.37 52.30 19.07
C GLY A 892 -36.58 52.35 20.39
N SER A 893 -37.09 53.04 21.42
CA SER A 893 -36.40 53.38 22.69
C SER A 893 -36.74 52.42 23.85
N THR A 894 -35.89 52.21 24.88
CA THR A 894 -35.79 53.07 26.08
C THR A 894 -34.60 52.71 27.02
N ALA A 895 -34.33 53.58 28.01
CA ALA A 895 -33.15 53.66 28.91
C ALA A 895 -33.09 52.54 30.00
N THR A 896 -32.04 52.34 30.85
CA THR A 896 -31.15 53.31 31.55
C THR A 896 -29.72 52.80 31.88
N LEU A 897 -28.81 53.75 32.09
CA LEU A 897 -27.47 53.61 32.68
C LEU A 897 -27.51 53.56 34.22
N THR A 898 -26.51 52.95 34.88
CA THR A 898 -25.47 53.66 35.66
C THR A 898 -24.48 52.71 36.33
N SER A 899 -23.30 53.24 36.70
CA SER A 899 -22.20 52.55 37.35
C SER A 899 -21.79 53.24 38.66
N ASN A 900 -21.05 52.49 39.51
CA ASN A 900 -20.17 52.90 40.62
C ASN A 900 -20.69 53.11 42.06
N GLN A 901 -20.05 52.31 42.95
CA GLN A 901 -19.38 52.63 44.22
C GLN A 901 -20.06 52.58 45.62
N GLN A 902 -19.34 51.85 46.50
CA GLN A 902 -19.11 51.98 47.96
C GLN A 902 -20.11 51.44 49.01
N GLN A 903 -19.52 50.92 50.10
CA GLN A 903 -20.14 50.28 51.29
C GLN A 903 -20.38 51.28 52.45
N PRO A 904 -21.06 50.84 53.53
CA PRO A 904 -20.40 50.87 54.85
C PRO A 904 -20.65 49.63 55.76
N GLN A 905 -20.04 49.65 56.97
CA GLN A 905 -19.73 48.51 57.87
C GLN A 905 -20.67 48.33 59.10
N GLN A 906 -20.50 47.22 59.84
CA GLN A 906 -20.58 47.10 61.33
C GLN A 906 -19.75 45.87 61.81
N ALA A 907 -18.77 46.03 62.73
CA ALA A 907 -18.77 45.59 64.17
C ALA A 907 -18.54 44.06 64.40
N LEU A 908 -17.82 43.51 65.42
CA LEU A 908 -16.99 43.98 66.57
C LEU A 908 -15.95 42.82 66.97
N PRO A 909 -15.13 42.79 68.07
CA PRO A 909 -13.70 42.37 67.97
C PRO A 909 -13.18 41.27 68.99
N PRO A 910 -11.91 41.24 69.53
CA PRO A 910 -10.93 40.13 69.33
C PRO A 910 -10.37 39.51 70.66
N PRO A 911 -9.19 38.80 70.77
CA PRO A 911 -7.82 39.40 70.72
C PRO A 911 -6.56 38.51 70.34
N GLN A 912 -5.43 39.21 70.08
CA GLN A 912 -4.01 38.92 70.46
C GLN A 912 -3.13 37.74 69.91
N ALA A 913 -2.09 38.15 69.13
CA ALA A 913 -0.63 38.06 69.41
C ALA A 913 0.28 36.79 69.19
N ALA A 914 1.30 37.00 68.32
CA ALA A 914 2.77 36.80 68.55
C ALA A 914 3.53 35.44 68.37
N ILE A 915 4.52 35.49 67.44
CA ILE A 915 5.97 35.08 67.59
C ILE A 915 6.42 33.58 67.57
N ALA A 916 7.27 33.28 66.56
CA ALA A 916 8.46 32.41 66.46
C ALA A 916 8.51 30.88 66.78
N ALA A 917 9.05 30.15 65.78
CA ALA A 917 10.18 29.20 65.80
C ALA A 917 10.18 27.85 66.59
N ALA A 918 10.91 26.90 65.97
CA ALA A 918 11.60 25.71 66.52
C ALA A 918 10.84 24.38 66.80
N ALA A 919 11.08 23.42 65.89
CA ALA A 919 11.53 22.03 66.07
C ALA A 919 11.10 21.10 67.24
N ALA A 920 11.06 19.80 66.87
CA ALA A 920 11.22 18.57 67.68
C ALA A 920 9.97 17.72 68.01
N GLN A 921 10.18 16.40 68.06
CA GLN A 921 9.17 15.33 68.03
C GLN A 921 8.73 14.86 69.43
N SER A 922 7.54 14.27 69.54
CA SER A 922 7.27 13.10 70.42
C SER A 922 5.95 12.38 70.05
N GLU A 923 5.83 11.12 70.45
CA GLU A 923 4.86 10.11 69.95
C GLU A 923 3.58 9.93 70.83
N PRO A 924 2.58 9.09 70.43
CA PRO A 924 1.17 9.14 70.90
C PRO A 924 0.86 8.13 72.05
N PRO A 925 -0.41 7.83 72.44
CA PRO A 925 -1.20 6.77 71.74
C PRO A 925 -2.76 6.75 71.87
N LYS A 926 -3.44 6.00 70.96
CA LYS A 926 -4.69 5.16 71.05
C LYS A 926 -5.47 5.20 69.71
N ALA A 927 -5.59 4.14 68.90
CA ALA A 927 -6.33 2.85 69.05
C ALA A 927 -7.87 3.03 69.00
N ALA A 928 -8.69 2.31 68.21
CA ALA A 928 -8.51 1.09 67.38
C ALA A 928 -9.34 1.23 66.04
N GLN A 929 -9.57 0.26 65.12
CA GLN A 929 -9.75 -1.19 65.23
C GLN A 929 -9.80 -1.86 63.82
N THR A 930 -9.19 -3.03 63.62
CA THR A 930 -9.51 -4.04 62.53
C THR A 930 -8.73 -5.35 62.82
N PRO A 931 -9.13 -6.52 62.26
CA PRO A 931 -9.00 -7.80 62.98
C PRO A 931 -7.73 -8.63 62.74
N ALA A 932 -7.42 -9.50 63.72
CA ALA A 932 -6.53 -10.64 63.59
C ALA A 932 -7.21 -11.78 62.78
N SER A 933 -6.61 -12.88 62.32
CA SER A 933 -5.50 -13.76 62.77
C SER A 933 -5.21 -14.74 61.59
N LYS A 934 -4.13 -15.55 61.46
CA LYS A 934 -3.04 -16.00 62.35
C LYS A 934 -1.96 -16.74 61.50
N LYS A 935 -0.67 -16.53 61.84
CA LYS A 935 0.43 -17.54 61.97
C LYS A 935 0.76 -18.49 60.77
N LYS A 936 2.03 -18.88 60.50
CA LYS A 936 3.29 -18.74 61.26
C LYS A 936 4.55 -19.00 60.39
N SER A 937 5.67 -18.37 60.78
CA SER A 937 7.07 -18.87 60.80
C SER A 937 7.72 -19.37 59.48
N THR A 938 8.71 -18.65 58.92
CA THR A 938 10.20 -18.79 59.12
C THR A 938 10.88 -19.46 57.90
N LYS A 939 12.13 -19.19 57.48
CA LYS A 939 13.18 -18.19 57.81
C LYS A 939 14.41 -18.50 56.94
N LYS A 940 15.17 -17.48 56.45
CA LYS A 940 16.55 -17.58 55.88
C LYS A 940 16.69 -18.42 54.58
N GLU A 941 17.75 -18.32 53.77
CA GLU A 941 18.90 -17.38 53.75
C GLU A 941 19.40 -17.06 52.33
N LYS A 942 20.11 -15.94 52.26
CA LYS A 942 21.03 -15.49 51.20
C LYS A 942 21.96 -16.58 50.64
N LYS A 943 22.35 -16.45 49.37
CA LYS A 943 23.61 -15.75 49.04
C LYS A 943 23.47 -14.93 47.78
#